data_AF-A0A6L4YTJ1-F1
#
_entry.id   AF-A0A6L4YTJ1-F1
#
_cell.length_a   1.000
_cell.length_b   1.000
_cell.length_c   1.000
_cell.angle_alpha   90.00
_cell.angle_beta   90.00
_cell.angle_gamma   90.00
#
_symmetry.space_group_name_H-M   'P 1'
#
loop_
_entity.id
_entity.type
_entity.pdbx_description
1 polymer ?
#
loop_
_entity_poly.entity_id
_entity_poly.type
_entity_poly.pdbx_seq_one_letter_code
_entity_poly.pdbx_strand_id
1 'polypeptide(L)'
;MKNTLSWFQYTMLVIGATVIFSLTFTLVGPACHAGERPSGLLLPPDGSPEIQVSASSISDTIFQYYFDQILEYTVSATNLNSDLVLTIETFSPVSGPPITISLTRESGYGEQISIVPEGGTVDNTTIYVKGYNMEPDPPYFLGAITHSSTGAQDVVVPVDILVGIPPVGPTPVATIGNVISLPESSVLIPIHVTDFEYIGYATYVIVFNPQVMTFSDITNSYFGNMVYFDLGELISPTEQELEISIGYSFEGRLIVPDGEKLFDMVFTYHEGCSGINFVEGFYLTPWDPYGRWFIYEPFGDFFINGSVGPPPPPPVISVSLANNSSVTYNQMVTPPTPYQVSATNLTNDLVIDVSALSGFPEGCQSEISLLPNQAFSAQLVISPVNGMIDTTIYIMPNYGTPFYASCNLIHSSNNAETITRRVTIENIFSYHFAPVVTIPDVHAIPGSLINIPVMVESFEDAGVGYYTIEFDPTVLTYSGLENVYPGLIVENCPDCNDPDYCLYQTDKICSEVTGIDPTHSRINIHYYHEAISHGMLVIPDGVTLFELTFNYSGGYSALTFTDGNYLYCGNGIPTDPVIINEPFENYYFNGSVGPFPKTVSLELNLEGLYRTADGIMTQAQGRAFPEGIGDEITIGLAHSSPPYALEFETDPLPLNRNGICTFEIPGTLDGNHYVVIKHRNSVETWSANPVDFSGNTISCNFTSSAESVFGNNLKLLGNKYCIYSGDINQDGIVDTGDITLLDNDASSFSEGYIVTDLNGDGNADTGDMTIIDNNASGFAGTVKP
;
A
#
# COMPACT_ATOMS: atom_id res chain seq x y z
N MET A 1 57.33 19.45 26.83
CA MET A 1 58.17 20.66 26.79
C MET A 1 57.31 21.91 27.04
N LYS A 2 57.85 22.95 27.68
CA LYS A 2 57.16 24.20 28.10
C LYS A 2 56.88 25.16 26.93
N ASN A 3 55.73 25.83 27.03
CA ASN A 3 55.18 27.01 26.35
C ASN A 3 56.09 27.84 25.41
N THR A 4 55.59 28.09 24.20
CA THR A 4 55.88 29.30 23.39
C THR A 4 54.57 29.84 22.81
N LEU A 5 54.22 31.08 23.18
CA LEU A 5 53.08 31.87 22.70
C LEU A 5 53.39 32.48 21.32
N SER A 6 52.43 32.46 20.38
CA SER A 6 52.45 33.23 19.12
C SER A 6 51.50 34.44 19.20
N TRP A 7 51.90 35.55 18.56
CA TRP A 7 51.19 36.84 18.55
C TRP A 7 50.44 37.06 17.23
N PHE A 8 49.31 37.77 17.26
CA PHE A 8 48.48 38.12 16.09
C PHE A 8 48.86 39.49 15.52
N GLN A 9 48.84 39.67 14.19
CA GLN A 9 48.97 40.97 13.54
C GLN A 9 47.78 41.21 12.59
N TYR A 10 47.06 42.31 12.78
CA TYR A 10 45.93 42.72 11.94
C TYR A 10 46.40 43.73 10.88
N THR A 11 45.94 43.58 9.63
CA THR A 11 46.06 44.64 8.62
C THR A 11 44.68 44.95 8.07
N MET A 12 44.28 46.22 8.15
CA MET A 12 43.00 46.73 7.67
C MET A 12 43.19 47.40 6.31
N LEU A 13 42.43 46.99 5.29
CA LEU A 13 42.38 47.68 4.00
C LEU A 13 40.95 48.17 3.76
N VAL A 14 40.80 49.47 3.54
CA VAL A 14 39.52 50.12 3.26
C VAL A 14 39.45 50.46 1.78
N ILE A 15 38.39 50.02 1.11
CA ILE A 15 38.05 50.47 -0.25
C ILE A 15 36.56 50.84 -0.24
N GLY A 16 36.27 52.14 -0.21
CA GLY A 16 34.89 52.65 -0.14
C GLY A 16 34.23 52.48 1.23
N ALA A 17 32.91 52.23 1.26
CA ALA A 17 32.11 52.12 2.49
C ALA A 17 32.10 50.70 3.11
N THR A 18 33.03 49.83 2.74
CA THR A 18 33.13 48.46 3.23
C THR A 18 34.52 48.21 3.84
N VAL A 19 34.54 47.59 5.02
CA VAL A 19 35.77 47.13 5.70
C VAL A 19 35.93 45.64 5.42
N ILE A 20 37.08 45.22 4.88
CA ILE A 20 37.42 43.81 4.68
C ILE A 20 38.55 43.43 5.64
N PHE A 21 38.34 42.38 6.43
CA PHE A 21 39.37 41.77 7.27
C PHE A 21 39.98 40.57 6.54
N SER A 22 41.32 40.52 6.45
CA SER A 22 42.06 39.36 5.95
C SER A 22 42.92 38.79 7.07
N LEU A 23 42.81 37.48 7.29
CA LEU A 23 43.58 36.74 8.30
C LEU A 23 44.59 35.83 7.58
N THR A 24 45.88 36.10 7.74
CA THR A 24 46.94 35.26 7.15
C THR A 24 47.74 34.58 8.26
N PHE A 25 47.78 33.25 8.26
CA PHE A 25 48.57 32.46 9.21
C PHE A 25 50.00 32.27 8.68
N THR A 26 51.01 32.56 9.51
CA THR A 26 52.40 32.16 9.22
C THR A 26 52.86 31.15 10.27
N LEU A 27 52.92 29.87 9.91
CA LEU A 27 53.52 28.83 10.74
C LEU A 27 55.05 28.91 10.59
N VAL A 28 55.80 29.05 11.69
CA VAL A 28 57.26 28.96 11.68
C VAL A 28 57.69 27.78 12.56
N GLY A 29 57.86 26.63 11.91
CA GLY A 29 58.44 25.38 12.39
C GLY A 29 58.66 24.50 11.15
N PRO A 30 59.81 23.80 11.03
CA PRO A 30 60.43 23.50 9.74
C PRO A 30 59.57 22.57 8.87
N ALA A 31 59.40 22.99 7.62
CA ALA A 31 58.82 22.16 6.58
C ALA A 31 59.66 20.89 6.38
N CYS A 32 58.99 19.75 6.31
CA CYS A 32 59.44 18.64 5.47
C CYS A 32 58.33 18.41 4.45
N HIS A 33 58.62 18.78 3.20
CA HIS A 33 57.76 18.54 2.05
C HIS A 33 57.47 17.05 1.87
N ALA A 34 56.24 16.75 1.46
CA ALA A 34 55.94 15.57 0.67
C ALA A 34 56.67 15.71 -0.69
N GLY A 35 57.70 14.90 -0.90
CA GLY A 35 58.48 14.85 -2.13
C GLY A 35 59.63 13.86 -1.97
N GLU A 36 59.50 12.72 -2.63
CA GLU A 36 60.50 11.64 -2.79
C GLU A 36 60.83 10.83 -1.51
N ARG A 37 60.31 9.60 -1.45
CA ARG A 37 60.99 8.51 -0.73
C ARG A 37 62.22 8.09 -1.53
N PRO A 38 63.42 8.19 -0.95
CA PRO A 38 64.38 7.12 -1.08
C PRO A 38 64.57 6.47 0.29
N SER A 39 63.88 5.37 0.54
CA SER A 39 64.31 4.38 1.53
C SER A 39 65.15 3.33 0.80
N GLY A 40 66.40 3.68 0.51
CA GLY A 40 67.48 2.78 0.87
C GLY A 40 67.75 3.01 2.35
N LEU A 41 67.56 1.98 3.19
CA LEU A 41 67.91 2.02 4.61
C LEU A 41 69.41 2.35 4.74
N LEU A 42 69.73 3.42 5.46
CA LEU A 42 71.04 3.59 6.08
C LEU A 42 70.83 3.47 7.60
N LEU A 43 71.30 2.36 8.16
CA LEU A 43 71.54 2.18 9.59
C LEU A 43 72.54 3.24 10.08
N PRO A 44 72.39 3.83 11.29
CA PRO A 44 73.45 4.64 11.85
C PRO A 44 74.69 3.76 12.15
N PRO A 45 75.94 4.23 11.87
CA PRO A 45 77.14 3.39 11.93
C PRO A 45 77.89 3.43 13.28
N ASP A 46 77.22 3.66 14.40
CA ASP A 46 77.80 3.39 15.71
C ASP A 46 76.94 2.35 16.43
N GLY A 47 77.54 1.32 17.04
CA GLY A 47 76.82 0.19 17.65
C GLY A 47 76.10 0.56 18.95
N SER A 48 75.39 1.69 18.98
CA SER A 48 74.51 2.08 20.07
C SER A 48 73.22 1.24 20.07
N PRO A 49 72.62 1.02 21.26
CA PRO A 49 71.34 0.33 21.37
C PRO A 49 70.23 1.09 20.61
N GLU A 50 69.50 0.40 19.74
CA GLU A 50 68.45 1.00 18.90
C GLU A 50 67.16 0.18 18.99
N ILE A 51 66.01 0.87 19.12
CA ILE A 51 64.67 0.28 19.16
C ILE A 51 63.91 0.73 17.91
N GLN A 52 63.23 -0.21 17.24
CA GLN A 52 62.43 0.04 16.04
C GLN A 52 61.03 -0.55 16.21
N VAL A 53 60.01 0.21 15.79
CA VAL A 53 58.60 -0.17 15.93
C VAL A 53 57.84 0.09 14.63
N SER A 54 56.99 -0.85 14.20
CA SER A 54 56.21 -0.78 12.95
C SER A 54 54.82 -0.12 13.09
N ALA A 55 54.61 0.69 14.13
CA ALA A 55 53.31 1.06 14.68
C ALA A 55 52.38 1.95 13.83
N SER A 56 52.59 2.06 12.51
CA SER A 56 51.77 2.92 11.65
C SER A 56 50.28 2.56 11.62
N SER A 57 49.90 1.36 12.06
CA SER A 57 48.47 0.97 12.16
C SER A 57 47.81 1.35 13.48
N ILE A 58 48.55 1.60 14.58
CA ILE A 58 47.94 1.84 15.90
C ILE A 58 47.74 3.33 16.17
N SER A 59 48.66 4.19 15.73
CA SER A 59 48.56 5.64 15.93
C SER A 59 47.35 6.27 15.22
N ASP A 60 46.86 5.61 14.17
CA ASP A 60 45.79 6.10 13.30
C ASP A 60 44.45 5.39 13.55
N THR A 61 44.42 4.39 14.44
CA THR A 61 43.23 3.57 14.69
C THR A 61 42.55 3.94 16.00
N ILE A 62 41.30 4.36 15.91
CA ILE A 62 40.48 4.76 17.05
C ILE A 62 39.75 3.53 17.62
N PHE A 63 39.93 3.24 18.91
CA PHE A 63 39.10 2.26 19.61
C PHE A 63 37.68 2.83 19.80
N GLN A 64 36.70 2.29 19.08
CA GLN A 64 35.30 2.74 19.07
C GLN A 64 34.41 1.58 19.54
N TYR A 65 33.69 1.72 20.67
CA TYR A 65 32.64 0.88 21.31
C TYR A 65 32.29 -0.57 20.84
N TYR A 66 33.23 -1.35 20.29
CA TYR A 66 32.99 -2.72 19.82
C TYR A 66 33.77 -3.75 20.63
N PHE A 67 33.08 -4.81 21.05
CA PHE A 67 33.59 -5.93 21.85
C PHE A 67 34.90 -6.53 21.31
N ASP A 68 35.88 -6.75 22.20
CA ASP A 68 37.07 -7.61 22.03
C ASP A 68 38.01 -7.34 20.83
N GLN A 69 38.14 -6.08 20.38
CA GLN A 69 39.14 -5.72 19.38
C GLN A 69 40.57 -5.79 19.96
N ILE A 70 41.42 -6.62 19.35
CA ILE A 70 42.85 -6.75 19.69
C ILE A 70 43.66 -6.27 18.48
N LEU A 71 44.43 -5.19 18.67
CA LEU A 71 45.37 -4.67 17.67
C LEU A 71 46.75 -5.30 17.85
N GLU A 72 47.54 -5.33 16.78
CA GLU A 72 48.90 -5.85 16.81
C GLU A 72 49.88 -4.94 16.08
N TYR A 73 51.10 -4.85 16.61
CA TYR A 73 52.24 -4.19 15.97
C TYR A 73 53.53 -4.96 16.28
N THR A 74 54.59 -4.72 15.52
CA THR A 74 55.88 -5.40 15.76
C THR A 74 56.92 -4.44 16.32
N VAL A 75 57.70 -4.93 17.28
CA VAL A 75 58.88 -4.26 17.82
C VAL A 75 60.12 -5.12 17.59
N SER A 76 61.23 -4.49 17.23
CA SER A 76 62.55 -5.10 17.24
C SER A 76 63.57 -4.12 17.82
N ALA A 77 64.69 -4.65 18.30
CA ALA A 77 65.77 -3.84 18.85
C ALA A 77 67.12 -4.54 18.67
N THR A 78 68.20 -3.77 18.52
CA THR A 78 69.55 -4.33 18.37
C THR A 78 70.54 -3.63 19.28
N ASN A 79 71.68 -4.29 19.55
CA ASN A 79 72.75 -3.82 20.44
C ASN A 79 72.28 -3.51 21.88
N LEU A 80 71.21 -4.15 22.35
CA LEU A 80 70.71 -4.02 23.73
C LEU A 80 71.64 -4.71 24.73
N ASN A 81 71.83 -4.09 25.89
CA ASN A 81 72.58 -4.63 27.03
C ASN A 81 71.70 -4.91 28.26
N SER A 82 70.39 -4.68 28.14
CA SER A 82 69.34 -4.98 29.11
C SER A 82 68.05 -5.37 28.40
N ASP A 83 67.07 -5.88 29.14
CA ASP A 83 65.74 -6.21 28.61
C ASP A 83 65.04 -5.00 27.99
N LEU A 84 64.29 -5.24 26.91
CA LEU A 84 63.39 -4.26 26.33
C LEU A 84 62.08 -4.25 27.12
N VAL A 85 61.73 -3.11 27.72
CA VAL A 85 60.54 -2.96 28.55
C VAL A 85 59.53 -2.07 27.86
N LEU A 86 58.31 -2.58 27.71
CA LEU A 86 57.16 -1.87 27.14
C LEU A 86 56.20 -1.53 28.28
N THR A 87 55.90 -0.25 28.46
CA THR A 87 55.06 0.24 29.56
C THR A 87 53.95 1.12 29.04
N ILE A 88 52.74 0.93 29.56
CA ILE A 88 51.60 1.77 29.26
C ILE A 88 51.67 3.02 30.14
N GLU A 89 51.62 4.19 29.50
CA GLU A 89 51.50 5.48 30.16
C GLU A 89 50.11 6.05 29.89
N THR A 90 49.34 6.28 30.96
CA THR A 90 47.99 6.86 30.88
C THR A 90 47.98 8.26 31.48
N PHE A 91 47.31 9.19 30.80
CA PHE A 91 47.25 10.59 31.23
C PHE A 91 45.94 10.96 31.97
N SER A 92 45.30 10.03 32.68
CA SER A 92 43.98 10.24 33.33
C SER A 92 43.93 9.77 34.81
N PRO A 93 43.16 10.44 35.70
CA PRO A 93 43.15 10.16 37.14
C PRO A 93 42.23 9.01 37.60
N VAL A 94 41.66 8.22 36.68
CA VAL A 94 40.73 7.12 36.99
C VAL A 94 41.51 5.83 37.33
N SER A 95 41.02 5.00 38.26
CA SER A 95 41.76 3.83 38.75
C SER A 95 41.81 2.67 37.74
N GLY A 96 42.92 2.57 36.99
CA GLY A 96 43.26 1.45 36.11
C GLY A 96 43.43 1.88 34.63
N PRO A 97 44.33 1.27 33.85
CA PRO A 97 44.61 1.72 32.49
C PRO A 97 43.52 1.26 31.50
N PRO A 98 43.12 2.12 30.54
CA PRO A 98 42.10 1.82 29.54
C PRO A 98 42.55 0.82 28.47
N ILE A 99 43.85 0.52 28.41
CA ILE A 99 44.46 -0.47 27.52
C ILE A 99 45.40 -1.39 28.29
N THR A 100 45.60 -2.59 27.75
CA THR A 100 46.55 -3.60 28.24
C THR A 100 47.32 -4.23 27.09
N ILE A 101 48.54 -4.70 27.34
CA ILE A 101 49.43 -5.29 26.33
C ILE A 101 49.87 -6.71 26.68
N SER A 102 50.12 -7.54 25.66
CA SER A 102 50.60 -8.92 25.81
C SER A 102 51.48 -9.39 24.65
N LEU A 103 52.33 -10.38 24.91
CA LEU A 103 53.07 -11.14 23.89
C LEU A 103 52.25 -12.28 23.27
N THR A 104 51.10 -12.63 23.86
CA THR A 104 50.20 -13.65 23.34
C THR A 104 48.79 -13.09 23.18
N ARG A 105 48.16 -13.35 22.03
CA ARG A 105 46.85 -12.79 21.68
C ARG A 105 45.71 -13.14 22.66
N GLU A 106 45.76 -14.31 23.30
CA GLU A 106 44.62 -14.83 24.08
C GLU A 106 44.75 -14.60 25.59
N SER A 107 45.94 -14.29 26.11
CA SER A 107 46.18 -14.21 27.56
C SER A 107 47.40 -13.38 27.92
N GLY A 108 47.65 -13.12 29.21
CA GLY A 108 48.87 -12.44 29.66
C GLY A 108 48.85 -10.90 29.50
N TYR A 109 47.66 -10.31 29.34
CA TYR A 109 47.48 -8.87 29.25
C TYR A 109 47.79 -8.16 30.57
N GLY A 110 48.65 -7.13 30.52
CA GLY A 110 49.02 -6.31 31.66
C GLY A 110 49.44 -4.90 31.27
N GLU A 111 49.88 -4.10 32.24
CA GLU A 111 50.28 -2.70 32.04
C GLU A 111 51.72 -2.55 31.53
N GLN A 112 52.53 -3.60 31.71
CA GLN A 112 53.93 -3.65 31.33
C GLN A 112 54.33 -5.07 30.93
N ILE A 113 55.19 -5.20 29.91
CA ILE A 113 55.85 -6.46 29.53
C ILE A 113 57.34 -6.23 29.31
N SER A 114 58.15 -7.28 29.45
CA SER A 114 59.60 -7.25 29.22
C SER A 114 60.02 -8.37 28.29
N ILE A 115 60.91 -8.05 27.34
CA ILE A 115 61.45 -8.98 26.35
C ILE A 115 62.97 -9.04 26.54
N VAL A 116 63.47 -10.23 26.85
CA VAL A 116 64.91 -10.47 27.06
C VAL A 116 65.59 -10.61 25.69
N PRO A 117 66.60 -9.78 25.35
CA PRO A 117 67.31 -9.90 24.07
C PRO A 117 68.22 -11.12 24.04
N GLU A 118 68.26 -11.83 22.90
CA GLU A 118 69.21 -12.92 22.67
C GLU A 118 70.42 -12.36 21.90
N GLY A 119 71.61 -12.44 22.50
CA GLY A 119 72.83 -11.88 21.90
C GLY A 119 72.82 -10.34 21.76
N GLY A 120 71.95 -9.65 22.49
CA GLY A 120 71.75 -8.20 22.41
C GLY A 120 70.73 -7.77 21.35
N THR A 121 69.99 -8.71 20.76
CA THR A 121 68.96 -8.43 19.75
C THR A 121 67.60 -8.94 20.21
N VAL A 122 66.56 -8.14 19.95
CA VAL A 122 65.15 -8.56 19.94
C VAL A 122 64.72 -8.60 18.48
N ASP A 123 64.52 -9.80 17.94
CA ASP A 123 63.97 -9.97 16.59
C ASP A 123 62.53 -9.42 16.51
N ASN A 124 62.02 -9.22 15.30
CA ASN A 124 60.66 -8.69 15.07
C ASN A 124 59.61 -9.48 15.84
N THR A 125 59.19 -8.93 16.98
CA THR A 125 58.29 -9.55 17.94
C THR A 125 56.95 -8.85 17.88
N THR A 126 55.86 -9.62 17.77
CA THR A 126 54.50 -9.07 17.69
C THR A 126 53.96 -8.80 19.10
N ILE A 127 53.42 -7.61 19.29
CA ILE A 127 52.80 -7.15 20.53
C ILE A 127 51.31 -6.95 20.28
N TYR A 128 50.48 -7.49 21.17
CA TYR A 128 49.03 -7.38 21.12
C TYR A 128 48.52 -6.35 22.12
N VAL A 129 47.63 -5.45 21.69
CA VAL A 129 47.05 -4.37 22.49
C VAL A 129 45.53 -4.53 22.54
N LYS A 130 44.96 -4.52 23.74
CA LYS A 130 43.51 -4.68 23.98
C LYS A 130 42.95 -3.54 24.83
N GLY A 131 41.82 -2.96 24.41
CA GLY A 131 41.07 -1.94 25.15
C GLY A 131 39.92 -2.52 26.00
N TYR A 132 39.54 -1.83 27.09
CA TYR A 132 38.40 -2.19 27.96
C TYR A 132 37.27 -1.15 27.93
N ASN A 133 36.03 -1.62 28.12
CA ASN A 133 34.87 -0.74 28.30
C ASN A 133 34.96 -0.03 29.66
N MET A 134 34.94 1.30 29.64
CA MET A 134 34.82 2.13 30.84
C MET A 134 33.37 2.65 30.96
N GLU A 135 32.83 2.66 32.18
CA GLU A 135 31.55 3.33 32.52
C GLU A 135 31.69 4.84 32.23
N PRO A 136 30.61 5.54 31.84
CA PRO A 136 30.72 6.73 31.02
C PRO A 136 31.07 7.96 31.88
N ASP A 137 32.36 8.21 32.03
CA ASP A 137 32.92 9.49 32.47
C ASP A 137 34.45 9.45 32.26
N PRO A 138 35.13 10.31 31.47
CA PRO A 138 34.78 11.27 30.40
C PRO A 138 35.07 10.74 28.95
N PRO A 139 34.72 11.48 27.86
CA PRO A 139 34.59 10.89 26.50
C PRO A 139 35.89 10.63 25.69
N TYR A 140 37.09 10.94 26.20
CA TYR A 140 38.34 10.76 25.44
C TYR A 140 39.50 10.34 26.36
N PHE A 141 40.23 9.30 25.98
CA PHE A 141 41.46 8.88 26.66
C PHE A 141 42.65 8.91 25.70
N LEU A 142 43.73 9.58 26.13
CA LEU A 142 45.04 9.54 25.46
C LEU A 142 45.99 8.70 26.30
N GLY A 143 46.57 7.68 25.68
CA GLY A 143 47.61 6.85 26.26
C GLY A 143 48.76 6.67 25.30
N ALA A 144 49.89 6.17 25.79
CA ALA A 144 51.00 5.77 24.95
C ALA A 144 51.65 4.50 25.48
N ILE A 145 52.29 3.75 24.58
CA ILE A 145 53.14 2.62 24.95
C ILE A 145 54.59 3.04 24.74
N THR A 146 55.32 3.19 25.83
CA THR A 146 56.74 3.56 25.84
C THR A 146 57.61 2.30 25.82
N HIS A 147 58.52 2.24 24.86
CA HIS A 147 59.50 1.17 24.69
C HIS A 147 60.86 1.70 25.14
N SER A 148 61.43 1.10 26.18
CA SER A 148 62.68 1.56 26.78
C SER A 148 63.63 0.41 27.05
N SER A 149 64.93 0.68 26.90
CA SER A 149 66.01 -0.21 27.33
C SER A 149 67.23 0.65 27.68
N THR A 150 68.08 0.19 28.59
CA THR A 150 69.21 0.98 29.10
C THR A 150 70.15 1.39 27.95
N GLY A 151 70.36 2.68 27.79
CA GLY A 151 71.26 3.24 26.76
C GLY A 151 70.67 3.30 25.35
N ALA A 152 69.45 2.81 25.13
CA ALA A 152 68.67 3.09 23.93
C ALA A 152 67.92 4.42 24.09
N GLN A 153 67.57 5.07 22.98
CA GLN A 153 66.58 6.14 22.99
C GLN A 153 65.18 5.53 23.04
N ASP A 154 64.35 5.97 23.99
CA ASP A 154 62.99 5.46 24.14
C ASP A 154 62.12 5.77 22.91
N VAL A 155 61.29 4.81 22.53
CA VAL A 155 60.33 4.95 21.43
C VAL A 155 58.91 4.91 21.98
N VAL A 156 58.15 5.97 21.72
CA VAL A 156 56.77 6.12 22.20
C VAL A 156 55.79 5.90 21.06
N VAL A 157 54.84 5.00 21.27
CA VAL A 157 53.73 4.76 20.34
C VAL A 157 52.45 5.36 20.94
N PRO A 158 51.87 6.41 20.34
CA PRO A 158 50.61 6.98 20.81
C PRO A 158 49.42 6.05 20.52
N VAL A 159 48.43 6.06 21.40
CA VAL A 159 47.18 5.30 21.28
C VAL A 159 46.00 6.20 21.65
N ASP A 160 45.09 6.40 20.69
CA ASP A 160 43.91 7.25 20.85
C ASP A 160 42.64 6.41 21.08
N ILE A 161 41.88 6.75 22.13
CA ILE A 161 40.60 6.09 22.46
C ILE A 161 39.49 7.13 22.46
N LEU A 162 38.51 6.92 21.58
CA LEU A 162 37.29 7.74 21.47
C LEU A 162 36.13 7.01 22.14
N VAL A 163 35.72 7.47 23.32
CA VAL A 163 34.48 6.99 23.93
C VAL A 163 33.34 7.74 23.24
N GLY A 164 32.50 7.00 22.52
CA GLY A 164 31.45 7.55 21.67
C GLY A 164 30.59 8.60 22.38
N ILE A 165 30.18 9.60 21.59
CA ILE A 165 29.24 10.68 21.93
C ILE A 165 28.07 10.08 22.73
N PRO A 166 27.60 10.67 23.85
CA PRO A 166 26.31 10.26 24.40
C PRO A 166 25.26 10.32 23.28
N PRO A 167 24.27 9.42 23.28
CA PRO A 167 23.22 9.44 22.26
C PRO A 167 22.68 10.87 22.13
N VAL A 168 22.62 11.38 20.89
CA VAL A 168 22.02 12.68 20.61
C VAL A 168 20.65 12.66 21.28
N GLY A 169 20.44 13.50 22.28
CA GLY A 169 19.14 13.65 22.91
C GLY A 169 18.09 14.04 21.85
N PRO A 170 16.80 13.83 22.14
CA PRO A 170 15.74 14.30 21.26
C PRO A 170 15.89 15.80 20.98
N THR A 171 15.41 16.26 19.81
CA THR A 171 15.68 17.62 19.34
C THR A 171 14.87 18.64 20.15
N PRO A 172 15.51 19.65 20.78
CA PRO A 172 14.82 20.64 21.60
C PRO A 172 13.79 21.45 20.80
N VAL A 173 12.57 21.58 21.33
CA VAL A 173 11.47 22.37 20.75
C VAL A 173 11.10 23.51 21.69
N ALA A 174 10.88 24.72 21.15
CA ALA A 174 10.37 25.87 21.90
C ALA A 174 9.00 26.32 21.37
N THR A 175 8.05 26.55 22.27
CA THR A 175 6.65 26.88 21.94
C THR A 175 6.21 28.16 22.64
N ILE A 176 5.71 29.14 21.88
CA ILE A 176 5.10 30.36 22.42
C ILE A 176 3.62 30.08 22.73
N GLY A 177 3.18 30.42 23.95
CA GLY A 177 1.78 30.27 24.36
C GLY A 177 0.82 31.23 23.64
N ASN A 178 -0.39 30.76 23.37
CA ASN A 178 -1.51 31.61 22.96
C ASN A 178 -2.19 32.22 24.19
N VAL A 179 -2.36 33.54 24.23
CA VAL A 179 -2.89 34.24 25.41
C VAL A 179 -4.03 35.17 25.03
N ILE A 180 -5.09 35.17 25.83
CA ILE A 180 -6.18 36.15 25.72
C ILE A 180 -5.99 37.24 26.78
N SER A 181 -6.15 38.50 26.39
CA SER A 181 -6.02 39.62 27.32
C SER A 181 -7.04 40.72 27.05
N LEU A 182 -7.37 41.46 28.10
CA LEU A 182 -8.18 42.68 27.98
C LEU A 182 -7.28 43.87 27.62
N PRO A 183 -7.76 44.86 26.85
CA PRO A 183 -7.03 46.08 26.56
C PRO A 183 -6.40 46.73 27.80
N GLU A 184 -5.20 47.29 27.63
CA GLU A 184 -4.38 47.97 28.64
C GLU A 184 -3.93 47.11 29.83
N SER A 185 -3.93 45.79 29.68
CA SER A 185 -3.45 44.86 30.71
C SER A 185 -2.02 44.41 30.45
N SER A 186 -1.30 44.10 31.54
CA SER A 186 -0.04 43.37 31.45
C SER A 186 -0.34 41.90 31.17
N VAL A 187 0.27 41.36 30.12
CA VAL A 187 0.10 39.99 29.66
C VAL A 187 1.44 39.24 29.76
N LEU A 188 1.40 38.05 30.34
CA LEU A 188 2.53 37.13 30.42
C LEU A 188 2.38 36.07 29.35
N ILE A 189 3.37 35.96 28.48
CA ILE A 189 3.35 35.03 27.34
C ILE A 189 4.45 33.99 27.58
N PRO A 190 4.09 32.75 27.96
CA PRO A 190 5.05 31.74 28.33
C PRO A 190 5.73 31.14 27.09
N ILE A 191 7.03 30.89 27.21
CA ILE A 191 7.78 30.01 26.32
C ILE A 191 7.92 28.66 27.02
N HIS A 192 7.29 27.62 26.48
CA HIS A 192 7.46 26.24 26.94
C HIS A 192 8.50 25.53 26.10
N VAL A 193 9.14 24.52 26.69
CA VAL A 193 10.14 23.73 26.00
C VAL A 193 9.91 22.24 26.18
N THR A 194 10.34 21.47 25.18
CA THR A 194 10.38 20.00 25.19
C THR A 194 11.75 19.57 24.73
N ASP A 195 12.27 18.47 25.27
CA ASP A 195 13.57 17.89 24.92
C ASP A 195 14.74 18.86 25.16
N PHE A 196 14.57 19.77 26.14
CA PHE A 196 15.55 20.80 26.50
C PHE A 196 16.63 20.25 27.46
N GLU A 197 17.35 19.23 27.00
CA GLU A 197 18.46 18.61 27.73
C GLU A 197 19.81 19.00 27.11
N TYR A 198 20.80 19.33 27.95
CA TYR A 198 22.18 19.66 27.53
C TYR A 198 22.34 20.92 26.67
N ILE A 199 21.45 21.90 26.84
CA ILE A 199 21.54 23.18 26.13
C ILE A 199 22.63 24.05 26.78
N GLY A 200 23.62 24.44 25.98
CA GLY A 200 24.71 25.34 26.39
C GLY A 200 24.38 26.81 26.13
N TYR A 201 23.80 27.11 24.97
CA TYR A 201 23.47 28.47 24.54
C TYR A 201 22.26 28.47 23.58
N ALA A 202 21.40 29.49 23.68
CA ALA A 202 20.20 29.67 22.85
C ALA A 202 19.89 31.16 22.59
N THR A 203 19.57 31.56 21.36
CA THR A 203 19.30 32.98 20.99
C THR A 203 18.03 33.17 20.16
N TYR A 204 16.91 33.57 20.79
CA TYR A 204 15.58 33.67 20.16
C TYR A 204 15.38 35.02 19.49
N VAL A 205 14.87 35.05 18.25
CA VAL A 205 14.41 36.28 17.60
C VAL A 205 12.90 36.17 17.38
N ILE A 206 12.13 37.11 17.94
CA ILE A 206 10.67 37.07 17.99
C ILE A 206 10.10 38.35 17.39
N VAL A 207 9.16 38.20 16.45
CA VAL A 207 8.42 39.32 15.83
C VAL A 207 7.01 39.38 16.37
N PHE A 208 6.57 40.59 16.70
CA PHE A 208 5.20 40.90 17.12
C PHE A 208 4.73 42.25 16.54
N ASN A 209 3.43 42.53 16.59
CA ASN A 209 2.87 43.81 16.13
C ASN A 209 2.91 44.85 17.27
N PRO A 210 3.74 45.91 17.16
CA PRO A 210 3.89 46.90 18.21
C PRO A 210 2.65 47.79 18.43
N GLN A 211 1.71 47.81 17.48
CA GLN A 211 0.43 48.51 17.64
C GLN A 211 -0.56 47.74 18.52
N VAL A 212 -0.38 46.42 18.63
CA VAL A 212 -1.26 45.55 19.42
C VAL A 212 -0.70 45.33 20.82
N MET A 213 0.61 45.28 20.96
CA MET A 213 1.29 45.03 22.23
C MET A 213 2.69 45.62 22.26
N THR A 214 3.18 45.97 23.44
CA THR A 214 4.54 46.49 23.62
C THR A 214 5.30 45.62 24.61
N PHE A 215 6.46 45.10 24.19
CA PHE A 215 7.34 44.32 25.05
C PHE A 215 7.90 45.17 26.18
N SER A 216 8.02 44.60 27.38
CA SER A 216 8.43 45.32 28.58
C SER A 216 9.51 44.62 29.39
N ASP A 217 9.45 43.29 29.55
CA ASP A 217 10.42 42.54 30.36
C ASP A 217 10.33 41.03 30.09
N ILE A 218 11.23 40.24 30.71
CA ILE A 218 11.13 38.78 30.84
C ILE A 218 11.07 38.42 32.33
N THR A 219 10.18 37.51 32.70
CA THR A 219 9.99 37.10 34.09
C THR A 219 9.73 35.60 34.24
N ASN A 220 9.62 35.10 35.48
CA ASN A 220 9.31 33.70 35.82
C ASN A 220 10.15 32.67 35.04
N SER A 221 11.45 32.92 34.96
CA SER A 221 12.36 32.07 34.21
C SER A 221 12.82 30.85 34.99
N TYR A 222 13.12 29.78 34.26
CA TYR A 222 13.67 28.52 34.77
C TYR A 222 15.20 28.59 35.01
N PHE A 223 15.80 29.79 34.94
CA PHE A 223 17.23 30.00 34.72
C PHE A 223 18.11 30.06 35.98
N GLY A 224 17.98 29.10 36.90
CA GLY A 224 18.79 28.93 38.13
C GLY A 224 20.04 29.82 38.34
N ASN A 225 21.25 29.24 38.27
CA ASN A 225 22.53 29.96 38.44
C ASN A 225 23.20 30.27 37.09
N MET A 226 22.52 30.98 36.18
CA MET A 226 23.09 31.37 34.89
C MET A 226 24.19 32.44 34.99
N VAL A 227 25.10 32.45 34.00
CA VAL A 227 26.25 33.37 33.94
C VAL A 227 26.12 34.41 32.81
N TYR A 228 25.32 34.17 31.76
CA TYR A 228 25.11 35.15 30.69
C TYR A 228 23.63 35.22 30.26
N PHE A 229 23.06 36.43 30.33
CA PHE A 229 21.73 36.77 29.83
C PHE A 229 21.81 38.14 29.18
N ASP A 230 21.49 38.22 27.90
CA ASP A 230 21.46 39.48 27.15
C ASP A 230 20.04 39.69 26.62
N LEU A 231 19.37 40.71 27.13
CA LEU A 231 18.11 41.21 26.57
C LEU A 231 18.49 41.99 25.32
N GLY A 232 18.31 41.37 24.16
CA GLY A 232 18.63 41.94 22.87
C GLY A 232 17.88 43.24 22.63
N GLU A 233 18.63 44.19 22.12
CA GLU A 233 18.17 45.51 21.71
C GLU A 233 17.12 45.37 20.59
N LEU A 234 16.13 46.27 20.52
CA LEU A 234 15.20 46.33 19.40
C LEU A 234 15.99 46.58 18.10
N ILE A 235 16.17 45.55 17.29
CA ILE A 235 17.11 45.57 16.14
C ILE A 235 16.53 46.31 14.92
N SER A 236 15.21 46.57 14.88
CA SER A 236 14.53 47.32 13.83
C SER A 236 13.30 48.08 14.36
N PRO A 237 13.17 49.41 14.09
CA PRO A 237 12.01 50.18 14.52
C PRO A 237 10.76 50.03 13.62
N THR A 238 10.89 49.39 12.45
CA THR A 238 9.77 49.21 11.49
C THR A 238 9.06 47.86 11.60
N GLU A 239 9.75 46.83 12.06
CA GLU A 239 9.21 45.52 12.43
C GLU A 239 9.92 45.15 13.73
N GLN A 240 9.24 45.28 14.88
CA GLN A 240 9.89 45.14 16.17
C GLN A 240 10.29 43.67 16.42
N GLU A 241 11.51 43.33 16.01
CA GLU A 241 12.20 42.09 16.34
C GLU A 241 12.81 42.19 17.74
N LEU A 242 12.48 41.22 18.59
CA LEU A 242 13.02 41.06 19.93
C LEU A 242 13.99 39.89 19.93
N GLU A 243 15.28 40.16 20.20
CA GLU A 243 16.29 39.13 20.38
C GLU A 243 16.48 38.79 21.88
N ILE A 244 16.54 37.51 22.22
CA ILE A 244 16.69 37.02 23.59
C ILE A 244 17.78 35.95 23.61
N SER A 245 18.93 36.25 24.21
CA SER A 245 20.06 35.32 24.29
C SER A 245 20.26 34.79 25.71
N ILE A 246 20.33 33.46 25.84
CA ILE A 246 20.56 32.74 27.10
C ILE A 246 21.77 31.82 26.98
N GLY A 247 22.65 31.81 27.98
CA GLY A 247 23.86 30.98 27.98
C GLY A 247 24.38 30.57 29.35
N TYR A 248 24.96 29.38 29.42
CA TYR A 248 25.68 28.88 30.61
C TYR A 248 27.20 28.93 30.40
N SER A 249 27.94 29.22 31.48
CA SER A 249 29.41 29.13 31.46
C SER A 249 29.88 27.67 31.40
N PHE A 250 31.10 27.44 30.89
CA PHE A 250 31.79 26.18 30.56
C PHE A 250 31.61 24.94 31.48
N GLU A 251 31.00 25.04 32.66
CA GLU A 251 30.82 23.95 33.62
C GLU A 251 29.34 23.68 33.98
N GLY A 252 28.37 24.44 33.43
CA GLY A 252 26.93 24.27 33.70
C GLY A 252 26.14 23.79 32.48
N ARG A 253 25.15 22.92 32.71
CA ARG A 253 24.19 22.42 31.68
C ARG A 253 22.77 22.85 32.04
N LEU A 254 22.01 23.34 31.05
CA LEU A 254 20.57 23.58 31.22
C LEU A 254 19.80 22.31 30.90
N ILE A 255 18.96 21.88 31.85
CA ILE A 255 18.00 20.79 31.70
C ILE A 255 16.65 21.32 32.15
N VAL A 256 15.69 21.41 31.23
CA VAL A 256 14.32 21.81 31.51
C VAL A 256 13.40 20.62 31.23
N PRO A 257 12.59 20.16 32.19
CA PRO A 257 11.65 19.07 31.96
C PRO A 257 10.64 19.41 30.86
N ASP A 258 10.18 18.40 30.15
CA ASP A 258 9.22 18.58 29.06
C ASP A 258 7.93 19.27 29.50
N GLY A 259 7.49 20.23 28.70
CA GLY A 259 6.28 21.00 28.95
C GLY A 259 6.43 22.04 30.06
N GLU A 260 7.60 22.12 30.73
CA GLU A 260 7.87 23.20 31.67
C GLU A 260 8.12 24.51 30.94
N LYS A 261 7.84 25.59 31.67
CA LYS A 261 8.05 26.95 31.17
C LYS A 261 9.52 27.33 31.30
N LEU A 262 10.11 27.77 30.20
CA LEU A 262 11.45 28.34 30.16
C LEU A 262 11.48 29.76 30.73
N PHE A 263 10.57 30.64 30.28
CA PHE A 263 10.33 31.99 30.84
C PHE A 263 9.00 32.58 30.35
N ASP A 264 8.53 33.66 30.97
CA ASP A 264 7.44 34.51 30.47
C ASP A 264 8.01 35.77 29.82
N MET A 265 7.53 36.10 28.63
CA MET A 265 7.68 37.45 28.07
C MET A 265 6.54 38.35 28.59
N VAL A 266 6.90 39.51 29.12
CA VAL A 266 5.96 40.50 29.66
C VAL A 266 5.68 41.54 28.60
N PHE A 267 4.41 41.65 28.20
CA PHE A 267 3.93 42.70 27.31
C PHE A 267 2.86 43.54 28.00
N THR A 268 2.71 44.78 27.55
CA THR A 268 1.47 45.55 27.73
C THR A 268 0.63 45.36 26.48
N TYR A 269 -0.58 44.80 26.62
CA TYR A 269 -1.50 44.57 25.50
C TYR A 269 -2.44 45.77 25.34
N HIS A 270 -2.51 46.34 24.14
CA HIS A 270 -3.31 47.53 23.82
C HIS A 270 -4.68 47.12 23.28
N GLU A 271 -4.76 46.65 22.03
CA GLU A 271 -6.00 46.19 21.40
C GLU A 271 -5.70 45.45 20.08
N GLY A 272 -6.63 44.58 19.65
CA GLY A 272 -6.51 43.83 18.38
C GLY A 272 -5.85 42.47 18.52
N CYS A 273 -5.40 41.88 17.42
CA CYS A 273 -4.75 40.56 17.43
C CYS A 273 -3.34 40.65 16.88
N SER A 274 -2.38 39.99 17.52
CA SER A 274 -1.02 39.88 17.03
C SER A 274 -0.56 38.42 17.05
N GLY A 275 0.00 37.96 15.93
CA GLY A 275 0.90 36.80 15.96
C GLY A 275 2.19 37.16 16.69
N ILE A 276 2.81 36.16 17.30
CA ILE A 276 4.10 36.25 17.98
C ILE A 276 4.92 35.11 17.43
N ASN A 277 5.86 35.44 16.54
CA ASN A 277 6.50 34.46 15.67
C ASN A 277 8.00 34.44 15.87
N PHE A 278 8.58 33.24 15.91
CA PHE A 278 10.03 33.09 15.78
C PHE A 278 10.48 33.41 14.35
N VAL A 279 11.65 34.01 14.20
CA VAL A 279 12.27 34.34 12.90
C VAL A 279 13.38 33.35 12.55
N GLU A 280 13.52 33.01 11.27
CA GLU A 280 14.62 32.17 10.76
C GLU A 280 15.99 32.79 11.08
N GLY A 281 16.91 32.00 11.65
CA GLY A 281 18.25 32.45 12.06
C GLY A 281 18.67 32.11 13.50
N PHE A 282 17.91 31.26 14.19
CA PHE A 282 18.16 30.84 15.56
C PHE A 282 19.32 29.86 15.73
N TYR A 283 20.05 29.94 16.85
CA TYR A 283 21.12 29.01 17.22
C TYR A 283 20.85 28.35 18.57
N LEU A 284 20.71 27.01 18.59
CA LEU A 284 20.92 26.20 19.81
C LEU A 284 22.26 25.51 19.68
N THR A 285 23.10 25.66 20.68
CA THR A 285 24.28 24.82 20.79
C THR A 285 24.08 23.81 21.91
N PRO A 286 24.02 22.50 21.60
CA PRO A 286 24.30 21.50 22.62
C PRO A 286 25.73 21.70 23.11
N TRP A 287 25.99 21.42 24.39
CA TRP A 287 27.32 21.66 24.98
C TRP A 287 28.40 20.79 24.28
N ASP A 288 29.13 21.39 23.34
CA ASP A 288 30.39 20.87 22.77
C ASP A 288 31.54 21.78 23.24
N PRO A 289 32.50 21.29 24.06
CA PRO A 289 33.65 22.08 24.46
C PRO A 289 34.58 22.49 23.29
N TYR A 290 34.36 21.98 22.08
CA TYR A 290 35.10 22.37 20.87
C TYR A 290 34.32 23.29 19.91
N GLY A 291 33.15 23.79 20.30
CA GLY A 291 32.47 24.91 19.60
C GLY A 291 31.98 24.59 18.18
N ARG A 292 31.55 23.36 17.91
CA ARG A 292 30.88 23.04 16.63
C ARG A 292 29.40 23.42 16.69
N TRP A 293 29.01 24.28 15.75
CA TRP A 293 27.65 24.79 15.58
C TRP A 293 26.80 23.76 14.83
N PHE A 294 25.69 23.31 15.42
CA PHE A 294 24.66 22.59 14.68
C PHE A 294 23.60 23.59 14.25
N ILE A 295 23.43 23.76 12.95
CA ILE A 295 22.31 24.50 12.36
C ILE A 295 21.21 23.47 12.13
N TYR A 296 20.08 23.60 12.82
CA TYR A 296 18.93 22.72 12.62
C TYR A 296 18.07 23.24 11.47
N GLU A 297 17.96 22.48 10.39
CA GLU A 297 16.95 22.65 9.34
C GLU A 297 16.12 21.35 9.22
N PRO A 298 14.78 21.43 9.02
CA PRO A 298 13.99 22.65 8.77
C PRO A 298 13.42 23.33 10.02
N PHE A 299 13.36 24.67 10.02
CA PHE A 299 13.04 25.54 11.16
C PHE A 299 11.62 25.36 11.77
N GLY A 300 10.62 25.04 10.96
CA GLY A 300 9.21 24.99 11.38
C GLY A 300 8.85 23.87 12.36
N ASP A 301 9.68 22.83 12.44
CA ASP A 301 9.44 21.67 13.29
C ASP A 301 9.93 21.89 14.74
N PHE A 302 10.73 22.93 14.97
CA PHE A 302 11.40 23.20 16.26
C PHE A 302 10.89 24.44 16.98
N PHE A 303 10.16 25.32 16.29
CA PHE A 303 9.68 26.59 16.80
C PHE A 303 8.19 26.76 16.52
N ILE A 304 7.38 26.69 17.58
CA ILE A 304 5.93 26.83 17.48
C ILE A 304 5.53 28.24 17.88
N ASN A 305 4.97 28.99 16.93
CA ASN A 305 4.52 30.37 17.11
C ASN A 305 3.27 30.47 17.99
N GLY A 306 3.04 31.65 18.55
CA GLY A 306 1.91 31.96 19.42
C GLY A 306 1.15 33.21 18.97
N SER A 307 0.19 33.66 19.79
CA SER A 307 -0.62 34.84 19.50
C SER A 307 -1.20 35.47 20.76
N VAL A 308 -1.57 36.74 20.66
CA VAL A 308 -2.39 37.45 21.66
C VAL A 308 -3.62 38.08 21.02
N GLY A 309 -4.75 38.07 21.74
CA GLY A 309 -6.00 38.69 21.28
C GLY A 309 -7.05 38.90 22.38
N PRO A 310 -8.19 39.53 22.07
CA PRO A 310 -9.26 39.77 23.02
C PRO A 310 -10.03 38.48 23.36
N PRO A 311 -10.79 38.45 24.48
CA PRO A 311 -11.68 37.32 24.78
C PRO A 311 -12.70 37.14 23.65
N PRO A 312 -13.01 35.90 23.23
CA PRO A 312 -14.02 35.68 22.21
C PRO A 312 -15.43 36.09 22.70
N PRO A 313 -16.32 36.57 21.81
CA PRO A 313 -17.71 36.87 22.16
C PRO A 313 -18.47 35.60 22.61
N PRO A 314 -19.63 35.72 23.29
CA PRO A 314 -20.40 34.56 23.72
C PRO A 314 -20.87 33.71 22.53
N PRO A 315 -21.06 32.39 22.74
CA PRO A 315 -21.57 31.48 21.71
C PRO A 315 -22.99 31.80 21.30
N VAL A 316 -23.23 31.87 19.99
CA VAL A 316 -24.55 32.14 19.41
C VAL A 316 -24.85 31.09 18.35
N ILE A 317 -26.01 30.43 18.48
CA ILE A 317 -26.59 29.56 17.43
C ILE A 317 -27.68 30.36 16.71
N SER A 318 -27.71 30.30 15.38
CA SER A 318 -28.77 30.88 14.56
C SER A 318 -29.16 29.93 13.44
N VAL A 319 -30.47 29.87 13.15
CA VAL A 319 -31.03 28.92 12.18
C VAL A 319 -31.96 29.69 11.24
N SER A 320 -31.69 29.61 9.94
CA SER A 320 -32.51 30.25 8.90
C SER A 320 -33.00 29.22 7.88
N LEU A 321 -34.14 29.50 7.23
CA LEU A 321 -34.64 28.66 6.14
C LEU A 321 -33.93 29.21 4.90
N ALA A 322 -33.30 28.34 4.10
CA ALA A 322 -32.56 28.80 2.92
C ALA A 322 -33.46 29.58 1.94
N ASN A 323 -34.77 29.29 1.91
CA ASN A 323 -35.77 29.98 1.09
C ASN A 323 -37.10 30.14 1.84
N ASN A 324 -37.70 31.34 1.78
CA ASN A 324 -38.87 31.75 2.57
C ASN A 324 -40.21 31.40 1.89
N SER A 325 -40.33 30.24 1.25
CA SER A 325 -41.50 29.85 0.46
C SER A 325 -42.09 28.55 1.00
N SER A 326 -43.42 28.48 1.17
CA SER A 326 -44.11 27.19 1.13
C SER A 326 -43.80 26.53 -0.20
N VAL A 327 -43.01 25.45 -0.21
CA VAL A 327 -42.59 24.83 -1.47
C VAL A 327 -43.53 23.68 -1.79
N THR A 328 -44.40 23.90 -2.78
CA THR A 328 -45.19 22.83 -3.40
C THR A 328 -44.36 22.25 -4.55
N TYR A 329 -43.90 21.01 -4.43
CA TYR A 329 -43.10 20.34 -5.47
C TYR A 329 -43.97 19.40 -6.31
N ASN A 330 -43.84 19.48 -7.64
CA ASN A 330 -44.54 18.65 -8.63
C ASN A 330 -43.57 17.92 -9.60
N GLN A 331 -42.28 17.77 -9.28
CA GLN A 331 -41.33 17.07 -10.17
C GLN A 331 -40.13 16.39 -9.47
N MET A 332 -40.04 15.07 -9.71
CA MET A 332 -38.91 14.15 -10.01
C MET A 332 -37.51 14.20 -9.36
N VAL A 333 -37.22 15.05 -8.38
CA VAL A 333 -36.10 14.83 -7.45
C VAL A 333 -36.49 15.50 -6.15
N THR A 334 -36.60 14.79 -5.03
CA THR A 334 -36.50 15.47 -3.74
C THR A 334 -35.02 15.56 -3.38
N PRO A 335 -34.29 16.66 -3.68
CA PRO A 335 -33.12 16.94 -2.86
C PRO A 335 -33.63 17.03 -1.42
N PRO A 336 -32.90 16.49 -0.43
CA PRO A 336 -33.28 16.69 0.95
C PRO A 336 -33.39 18.19 1.21
N THR A 337 -34.35 18.61 2.02
CA THR A 337 -34.62 20.05 2.17
C THR A 337 -33.41 20.70 2.83
N PRO A 338 -32.76 21.70 2.19
CA PRO A 338 -31.58 22.33 2.75
C PRO A 338 -31.97 23.34 3.85
N TYR A 339 -31.34 23.22 5.02
CA TYR A 339 -31.44 24.18 6.11
C TYR A 339 -30.07 24.79 6.37
N GLN A 340 -30.04 26.10 6.61
CA GLN A 340 -28.80 26.77 7.01
C GLN A 340 -28.72 26.88 8.52
N VAL A 341 -27.65 26.34 9.08
CA VAL A 341 -27.30 26.44 10.48
C VAL A 341 -25.98 27.21 10.59
N SER A 342 -26.01 28.29 11.37
CA SER A 342 -24.85 29.13 11.65
C SER A 342 -24.60 29.13 13.16
N ALA A 343 -23.36 28.93 13.58
CA ALA A 343 -22.95 29.01 14.97
C ALA A 343 -21.57 29.65 15.13
N THR A 344 -21.46 30.62 16.03
CA THR A 344 -20.21 31.31 16.35
C THR A 344 -19.80 31.03 17.80
N ASN A 345 -18.49 30.94 18.04
CA ASN A 345 -17.86 30.72 19.35
C ASN A 345 -18.27 29.41 20.08
N LEU A 346 -18.69 28.37 19.36
CA LEU A 346 -18.93 27.03 19.94
C LEU A 346 -17.61 26.35 20.32
N THR A 347 -17.52 25.85 21.55
CA THR A 347 -16.40 25.06 22.08
C THR A 347 -16.80 23.62 22.37
N ASN A 348 -18.09 23.30 22.22
CA ASN A 348 -18.67 21.96 22.37
C ASN A 348 -19.44 21.62 21.09
N ASP A 349 -19.63 20.31 20.84
CA ASP A 349 -20.37 19.83 19.68
C ASP A 349 -21.76 20.48 19.58
N LEU A 350 -22.18 20.78 18.35
CA LEU A 350 -23.56 21.12 18.06
C LEU A 350 -24.33 19.83 17.78
N VAL A 351 -25.35 19.58 18.57
CA VAL A 351 -26.25 18.44 18.42
C VAL A 351 -27.57 18.91 17.84
N ILE A 352 -27.91 18.36 16.68
CA ILE A 352 -29.19 18.59 15.99
C ILE A 352 -30.00 17.31 16.08
N ASP A 353 -31.09 17.37 16.83
CA ASP A 353 -31.93 16.22 17.14
C ASP A 353 -33.27 16.32 16.39
N VAL A 354 -33.57 15.28 15.60
CA VAL A 354 -34.81 15.10 14.86
C VAL A 354 -35.67 13.97 15.43
N SER A 355 -35.35 13.43 16.61
CA SER A 355 -36.07 12.30 17.23
C SER A 355 -37.26 12.72 18.10
N ALA A 356 -37.30 13.96 18.59
CA ALA A 356 -38.33 14.49 19.49
C ALA A 356 -39.61 14.97 18.75
N LEU A 357 -40.04 14.27 17.70
CA LEU A 357 -41.14 14.71 16.84
C LEU A 357 -42.49 14.29 17.42
N SER A 358 -43.25 15.25 17.96
CA SER A 358 -44.68 15.05 18.23
C SER A 358 -45.49 15.43 16.99
N GLY A 359 -46.31 14.49 16.47
CA GLY A 359 -47.25 14.77 15.37
C GLY A 359 -47.13 13.87 14.15
N PHE A 360 -46.22 12.90 14.15
CA PHE A 360 -46.17 11.85 13.13
C PHE A 360 -47.07 10.65 13.49
N PRO A 361 -47.64 9.94 12.50
CA PRO A 361 -48.18 8.60 12.71
C PRO A 361 -47.13 7.68 13.34
N GLU A 362 -47.54 6.70 14.17
CA GLU A 362 -46.63 5.69 14.72
C GLU A 362 -45.87 5.00 13.57
N GLY A 363 -44.54 5.14 13.55
CA GLY A 363 -43.66 4.53 12.55
C GLY A 363 -42.84 5.50 11.69
N CYS A 364 -43.20 6.79 11.58
CA CYS A 364 -42.42 7.74 10.78
C CYS A 364 -41.22 8.29 11.56
N GLN A 365 -40.00 8.03 11.06
CA GLN A 365 -38.76 8.65 11.56
C GLN A 365 -38.24 9.63 10.50
N SER A 366 -37.80 10.82 10.92
CA SER A 366 -37.05 11.74 10.06
C SER A 366 -35.57 11.55 10.31
N GLU A 367 -34.77 11.60 9.26
CA GLU A 367 -33.33 11.43 9.36
C GLU A 367 -32.61 12.67 8.79
N ILE A 368 -31.43 12.97 9.32
CA ILE A 368 -30.65 14.17 9.03
C ILE A 368 -29.21 13.82 8.61
N SER A 369 -28.65 14.59 7.66
CA SER A 369 -27.28 14.44 7.15
C SER A 369 -26.66 15.80 6.77
N LEU A 370 -25.32 15.85 6.67
CA LEU A 370 -24.56 16.99 6.14
C LEU A 370 -24.46 16.97 4.61
N LEU A 371 -24.71 15.82 3.98
CA LEU A 371 -24.64 15.65 2.54
C LEU A 371 -25.89 14.93 2.03
N PRO A 372 -26.40 15.31 0.85
CA PRO A 372 -27.67 14.78 0.35
C PRO A 372 -27.61 13.29 -0.01
N ASN A 373 -26.41 12.72 -0.15
CA ASN A 373 -26.16 11.34 -0.59
C ASN A 373 -25.38 10.50 0.44
N GLN A 374 -25.42 10.86 1.73
CA GLN A 374 -24.78 10.08 2.80
C GLN A 374 -25.80 9.44 3.74
N ALA A 375 -25.35 8.50 4.56
CA ALA A 375 -26.18 7.86 5.58
C ALA A 375 -26.84 8.92 6.48
N PHE A 376 -28.17 8.93 6.51
CA PHE A 376 -28.93 9.80 7.39
C PHE A 376 -29.09 9.14 8.77
N SER A 377 -29.32 9.94 9.80
CA SER A 377 -29.48 9.47 11.18
C SER A 377 -30.52 10.27 11.96
N ALA A 378 -31.00 9.78 13.10
CA ALA A 378 -31.95 10.50 13.94
C ALA A 378 -31.33 11.70 14.70
N GLN A 379 -30.00 11.82 14.71
CA GLN A 379 -29.28 12.89 15.37
C GLN A 379 -27.98 13.18 14.63
N LEU A 380 -27.77 14.44 14.26
CA LEU A 380 -26.51 14.90 13.65
C LEU A 380 -25.67 15.62 14.71
N VAL A 381 -24.45 15.13 14.91
CA VAL A 381 -23.44 15.77 15.78
C VAL A 381 -22.40 16.44 14.89
N ILE A 382 -22.27 17.76 15.03
CA ILE A 382 -21.29 18.56 14.31
C ILE A 382 -20.23 18.99 15.32
N SER A 383 -19.01 18.48 15.14
CA SER A 383 -17.87 18.86 15.98
C SER A 383 -17.56 20.34 15.84
N PRO A 384 -17.06 21.01 16.90
CA PRO A 384 -16.97 22.45 16.93
C PRO A 384 -15.86 22.89 15.97
N VAL A 385 -16.24 23.65 14.95
CA VAL A 385 -15.30 24.46 14.17
C VAL A 385 -15.64 25.91 14.50
N ASN A 386 -14.65 26.65 15.01
CA ASN A 386 -14.87 28.03 15.41
C ASN A 386 -15.36 28.84 14.18
N GLY A 387 -16.64 29.24 14.17
CA GLY A 387 -17.25 29.98 13.06
C GLY A 387 -17.92 29.11 11.98
N MET A 388 -18.82 28.20 12.36
CA MET A 388 -19.77 27.61 11.41
C MET A 388 -20.68 28.69 10.84
N ILE A 389 -20.57 28.99 9.55
CA ILE A 389 -21.42 29.95 8.85
C ILE A 389 -22.14 29.22 7.73
N ASP A 390 -23.47 29.36 7.69
CA ASP A 390 -24.38 28.83 6.67
C ASP A 390 -24.05 27.38 6.30
N THR A 391 -23.89 26.54 7.32
CA THR A 391 -23.72 25.10 7.13
C THR A 391 -25.04 24.53 6.67
N THR A 392 -25.04 23.99 5.45
CA THR A 392 -26.22 23.36 4.87
C THR A 392 -26.39 21.95 5.42
N ILE A 393 -27.51 21.71 6.09
CA ILE A 393 -27.93 20.37 6.53
C ILE A 393 -29.14 19.94 5.71
N TYR A 394 -29.27 18.63 5.58
CA TYR A 394 -30.22 17.96 4.70
C TYR A 394 -31.14 17.08 5.56
N ILE A 395 -32.46 17.31 5.46
CA ILE A 395 -33.46 16.51 6.18
C ILE A 395 -34.23 15.68 5.17
N MET A 396 -34.35 14.38 5.44
CA MET A 396 -35.11 13.43 4.65
C MET A 396 -36.19 12.76 5.53
N PRO A 397 -37.49 12.88 5.19
CA PRO A 397 -38.51 12.06 5.83
C PRO A 397 -38.40 10.63 5.30
N ASN A 398 -38.35 9.64 6.20
CA ASN A 398 -38.44 8.24 5.81
C ASN A 398 -39.93 7.90 5.55
N TYR A 399 -40.23 7.04 4.57
CA TYR A 399 -41.51 6.38 4.23
C TYR A 399 -42.35 6.82 3.01
N GLY A 400 -42.91 5.77 2.38
CA GLY A 400 -43.70 5.74 1.14
C GLY A 400 -45.22 5.72 1.29
N THR A 401 -45.79 6.48 2.24
CA THR A 401 -47.23 6.82 2.22
C THR A 401 -47.41 8.34 2.33
N PRO A 402 -48.35 8.96 1.59
CA PRO A 402 -48.54 10.41 1.64
C PRO A 402 -49.01 10.85 3.03
N PHE A 403 -48.32 11.81 3.63
CA PHE A 403 -48.73 12.43 4.90
C PHE A 403 -48.39 13.92 4.95
N TYR A 404 -49.17 14.66 5.74
CA TYR A 404 -48.87 16.03 6.16
C TYR A 404 -48.28 15.99 7.57
N ALA A 405 -47.04 16.42 7.75
CA ALA A 405 -46.47 16.57 9.10
C ALA A 405 -45.71 17.89 9.26
N SER A 406 -45.80 18.41 10.49
CA SER A 406 -44.95 19.51 10.96
C SER A 406 -44.20 19.03 12.19
N CYS A 407 -42.92 19.35 12.27
CA CYS A 407 -42.02 18.85 13.30
C CYS A 407 -41.17 19.99 13.89
N ASN A 408 -40.62 19.80 15.09
CA ASN A 408 -39.71 20.76 15.71
C ASN A 408 -38.28 20.21 15.65
N LEU A 409 -37.35 21.02 15.17
CA LEU A 409 -35.91 20.76 15.22
C LEU A 409 -35.33 21.34 16.51
N ILE A 410 -34.64 20.51 17.28
CA ILE A 410 -33.96 20.93 18.51
C ILE A 410 -32.47 21.04 18.22
N HIS A 411 -31.91 22.23 18.42
CA HIS A 411 -30.49 22.51 18.28
C HIS A 411 -29.93 22.80 19.68
N SER A 412 -28.94 22.03 20.11
CA SER A 412 -28.37 22.16 21.45
C SER A 412 -26.84 22.03 21.41
N SER A 413 -26.17 22.79 22.26
CA SER A 413 -24.75 22.62 22.55
C SER A 413 -24.52 22.97 24.02
N ASN A 414 -23.61 22.25 24.69
CA ASN A 414 -23.41 22.39 26.13
C ASN A 414 -22.93 23.78 26.57
N ASN A 415 -22.39 24.58 25.66
CA ASN A 415 -21.95 25.95 25.93
C ASN A 415 -22.86 27.04 25.33
N ALA A 416 -24.00 26.70 24.72
CA ALA A 416 -24.93 27.65 24.09
C ALA A 416 -26.40 27.41 24.50
N GLU A 417 -27.27 28.41 24.38
CA GLU A 417 -28.70 28.22 24.64
C GLU A 417 -29.34 27.28 23.60
N THR A 418 -30.24 26.40 24.07
CA THR A 418 -30.98 25.48 23.19
C THR A 418 -32.03 26.23 22.36
N ILE A 419 -32.05 26.01 21.05
CA ILE A 419 -32.99 26.65 20.13
C ILE A 419 -33.92 25.59 19.52
N THR A 420 -35.23 25.84 19.57
CA THR A 420 -36.24 24.98 18.92
C THR A 420 -36.88 25.72 17.74
N ARG A 421 -36.95 25.07 16.56
CA ARG A 421 -37.55 25.66 15.35
C ARG A 421 -38.53 24.72 14.68
N ARG A 422 -39.72 25.21 14.32
CA ARG A 422 -40.73 24.42 13.61
C ARG A 422 -40.43 24.36 12.11
N VAL A 423 -40.60 23.17 11.54
CA VAL A 423 -40.48 22.83 10.13
C VAL A 423 -41.77 22.15 9.66
N THR A 424 -42.25 22.49 8.47
CA THR A 424 -43.40 21.83 7.83
C THR A 424 -42.91 21.14 6.56
N ILE A 425 -43.21 19.85 6.40
CA ILE A 425 -42.87 19.06 5.21
C ILE A 425 -44.18 18.60 4.58
N GLU A 426 -44.36 18.90 3.29
CA GLU A 426 -45.50 18.43 2.48
C GLU A 426 -44.95 17.44 1.45
N ASN A 427 -45.32 16.15 1.53
CA ASN A 427 -44.94 15.15 0.53
C ASN A 427 -46.19 14.42 0.02
N ILE A 428 -46.43 14.45 -1.31
CA ILE A 428 -47.73 14.10 -1.91
C ILE A 428 -47.72 12.77 -2.68
N PHE A 429 -46.59 12.09 -2.94
CA PHE A 429 -46.62 10.80 -3.66
C PHE A 429 -45.59 9.78 -3.16
N SER A 430 -46.00 8.50 -3.12
CA SER A 430 -45.16 7.33 -2.88
C SER A 430 -44.39 6.95 -4.16
N TYR A 431 -43.09 6.64 -4.07
CA TYR A 431 -42.33 6.03 -5.17
C TYR A 431 -41.92 4.60 -4.81
N HIS A 432 -42.09 3.66 -5.74
CA HIS A 432 -41.46 2.33 -5.76
C HIS A 432 -40.30 2.35 -6.78
N PHE A 433 -39.17 1.74 -6.47
CA PHE A 433 -38.09 1.50 -7.44
C PHE A 433 -38.53 0.42 -8.44
N ALA A 434 -38.09 0.52 -9.69
CA ALA A 434 -38.36 -0.53 -10.67
C ALA A 434 -37.70 -1.86 -10.27
N PRO A 435 -38.36 -3.00 -10.53
CA PRO A 435 -37.67 -4.28 -10.57
C PRO A 435 -36.52 -4.23 -11.57
N VAL A 436 -35.45 -4.94 -11.25
CA VAL A 436 -34.40 -5.26 -12.20
C VAL A 436 -34.90 -6.43 -13.06
N VAL A 437 -34.74 -6.32 -14.37
CA VAL A 437 -35.14 -7.32 -15.36
C VAL A 437 -33.91 -7.73 -16.17
N THR A 438 -33.66 -9.03 -16.28
CA THR A 438 -32.43 -9.56 -16.89
C THR A 438 -32.73 -10.65 -17.91
N ILE A 439 -32.13 -10.53 -19.10
CA ILE A 439 -32.05 -11.60 -20.09
C ILE A 439 -30.66 -12.25 -19.96
N PRO A 440 -30.55 -13.57 -19.76
CA PRO A 440 -29.25 -14.24 -19.66
C PRO A 440 -28.62 -14.45 -21.04
N ASP A 441 -27.31 -14.69 -21.05
CA ASP A 441 -26.62 -15.25 -22.21
C ASP A 441 -26.93 -16.75 -22.35
N VAL A 442 -27.39 -17.16 -23.53
CA VAL A 442 -27.82 -18.54 -23.80
C VAL A 442 -26.96 -19.16 -24.89
N HIS A 443 -26.22 -20.20 -24.54
CA HIS A 443 -25.53 -21.04 -25.51
C HIS A 443 -26.54 -21.84 -26.33
N ALA A 444 -26.42 -21.82 -27.65
CA ALA A 444 -27.34 -22.50 -28.55
C ALA A 444 -26.63 -23.20 -29.70
N ILE A 445 -27.23 -24.30 -30.17
CA ILE A 445 -26.72 -25.12 -31.28
C ILE A 445 -27.61 -24.87 -32.51
N PRO A 446 -27.05 -24.60 -33.71
CA PRO A 446 -27.86 -24.34 -34.90
C PRO A 446 -28.91 -25.44 -35.15
N GLY A 447 -30.16 -25.04 -35.35
CA GLY A 447 -31.33 -25.91 -35.51
C GLY A 447 -32.06 -26.25 -34.21
N SER A 448 -31.56 -25.82 -33.04
CA SER A 448 -32.24 -26.03 -31.76
C SER A 448 -33.40 -25.06 -31.54
N LEU A 449 -34.40 -25.52 -30.77
CA LEU A 449 -35.42 -24.68 -30.16
C LEU A 449 -34.90 -24.29 -28.76
N ILE A 450 -34.77 -23.01 -28.50
CA ILE A 450 -34.24 -22.47 -27.24
C ILE A 450 -35.31 -21.72 -26.46
N ASN A 451 -35.33 -21.91 -25.15
CA ASN A 451 -36.14 -21.13 -24.21
C ASN A 451 -35.20 -20.24 -23.40
N ILE A 452 -35.52 -18.94 -23.34
CA ILE A 452 -34.70 -17.93 -22.70
C ILE A 452 -35.51 -17.34 -21.54
N PRO A 453 -35.12 -17.60 -20.29
CA PRO A 453 -35.85 -17.10 -19.13
C PRO A 453 -35.52 -15.62 -18.91
N VAL A 454 -36.53 -14.76 -18.88
CA VAL A 454 -36.37 -13.37 -18.44
C VAL A 454 -36.58 -13.33 -16.93
N MET A 455 -35.55 -12.97 -16.18
CA MET A 455 -35.54 -13.01 -14.72
C MET A 455 -35.78 -11.63 -14.11
N VAL A 456 -36.27 -11.61 -12.87
CA VAL A 456 -36.49 -10.37 -12.12
C VAL A 456 -35.86 -10.37 -10.74
N GLU A 457 -35.49 -9.19 -10.26
CA GLU A 457 -35.09 -8.91 -8.88
C GLU A 457 -35.82 -7.68 -8.35
N SER A 458 -36.06 -7.62 -7.04
CA SER A 458 -36.77 -6.51 -6.38
C SER A 458 -38.16 -6.24 -6.97
N PHE A 459 -38.88 -7.30 -7.34
CA PHE A 459 -40.19 -7.18 -7.95
C PHE A 459 -41.29 -7.10 -6.88
N GLU A 460 -41.56 -5.87 -6.45
CA GLU A 460 -42.61 -5.54 -5.49
C GLU A 460 -43.58 -4.51 -6.09
N ASP A 461 -44.88 -4.84 -6.10
CA ASP A 461 -45.97 -3.92 -6.48
C ASP A 461 -45.96 -3.40 -7.94
N ALA A 462 -45.25 -4.09 -8.84
CA ALA A 462 -45.33 -3.84 -10.27
C ALA A 462 -46.54 -4.57 -10.88
N GLY A 463 -47.65 -3.85 -11.03
CA GLY A 463 -48.94 -4.41 -11.44
C GLY A 463 -49.11 -4.60 -12.94
N VAL A 464 -48.52 -3.70 -13.74
CA VAL A 464 -48.54 -3.77 -15.22
C VAL A 464 -47.16 -3.38 -15.76
N GLY A 465 -46.68 -4.07 -16.79
CA GLY A 465 -45.44 -3.68 -17.45
C GLY A 465 -45.35 -4.04 -18.92
N TYR A 466 -44.53 -3.26 -19.62
CA TYR A 466 -44.31 -3.33 -21.06
C TYR A 466 -42.82 -3.46 -21.35
N TYR A 467 -42.43 -4.47 -22.12
CA TYR A 467 -41.05 -4.69 -22.54
C TYR A 467 -40.94 -4.82 -24.06
N THR A 468 -40.02 -4.10 -24.67
CA THR A 468 -39.62 -4.28 -26.07
C THR A 468 -38.20 -4.85 -26.12
N ILE A 469 -38.05 -5.98 -26.83
CA ILE A 469 -36.78 -6.69 -26.99
C ILE A 469 -36.44 -6.79 -28.48
N GLU A 470 -35.24 -6.33 -28.85
CA GLU A 470 -34.65 -6.44 -30.18
C GLU A 470 -33.72 -7.65 -30.31
N PHE A 471 -33.75 -8.30 -31.48
CA PHE A 471 -32.90 -9.44 -31.83
C PHE A 471 -32.60 -9.51 -33.33
N ASP A 472 -31.53 -10.22 -33.73
CA ASP A 472 -31.20 -10.48 -35.14
C ASP A 472 -32.06 -11.62 -35.72
N PRO A 473 -32.95 -11.36 -36.70
CA PRO A 473 -33.84 -12.35 -37.28
C PRO A 473 -33.15 -13.34 -38.23
N THR A 474 -31.89 -13.06 -38.63
CA THR A 474 -31.08 -14.01 -39.42
C THR A 474 -30.50 -15.12 -38.55
N VAL A 475 -30.35 -14.87 -37.24
CA VAL A 475 -29.80 -15.80 -36.26
C VAL A 475 -30.92 -16.45 -35.42
N LEU A 476 -31.96 -15.69 -35.07
CA LEU A 476 -33.08 -16.16 -34.24
C LEU A 476 -34.42 -15.99 -34.96
N THR A 477 -35.28 -17.00 -34.87
CA THR A 477 -36.68 -16.89 -35.31
C THR A 477 -37.60 -17.11 -34.12
N TYR A 478 -38.26 -16.03 -33.67
CA TYR A 478 -39.20 -16.09 -32.55
C TYR A 478 -40.33 -17.10 -32.80
N SER A 479 -40.57 -17.95 -31.81
CA SER A 479 -41.48 -19.10 -31.90
C SER A 479 -42.57 -19.10 -30.84
N GLY A 480 -42.40 -18.35 -29.74
CA GLY A 480 -43.39 -18.32 -28.67
C GLY A 480 -42.97 -17.52 -27.44
N LEU A 481 -43.95 -17.29 -26.58
CA LEU A 481 -43.82 -16.69 -25.25
C LEU A 481 -44.59 -17.59 -24.28
N GLU A 482 -43.94 -18.03 -23.23
CA GLU A 482 -44.55 -18.85 -22.19
C GLU A 482 -44.58 -18.07 -20.87
N ASN A 483 -45.77 -18.06 -20.26
CA ASN A 483 -45.95 -17.52 -18.93
C ASN A 483 -45.65 -18.61 -17.90
N VAL A 484 -44.57 -18.42 -17.15
CA VAL A 484 -44.09 -19.39 -16.15
C VAL A 484 -44.47 -19.00 -14.72
N TYR A 485 -44.97 -17.78 -14.48
CA TYR A 485 -45.33 -17.32 -13.13
C TYR A 485 -46.87 -17.35 -12.88
N PRO A 486 -47.35 -18.15 -11.91
CA PRO A 486 -48.79 -18.27 -11.64
C PRO A 486 -49.44 -16.93 -11.24
N GLY A 487 -50.54 -16.59 -11.91
CA GLY A 487 -51.32 -15.38 -11.59
C GLY A 487 -50.87 -14.12 -12.32
N LEU A 488 -49.75 -14.16 -13.03
CA LEU A 488 -49.43 -13.16 -14.05
C LEU A 488 -50.17 -13.54 -15.34
N ILE A 489 -50.53 -12.56 -16.17
CA ILE A 489 -50.82 -12.78 -17.58
C ILE A 489 -49.73 -12.10 -18.37
N VAL A 490 -49.17 -12.78 -19.36
CA VAL A 490 -48.10 -12.28 -20.21
C VAL A 490 -48.49 -12.54 -21.66
N GLU A 491 -48.51 -11.49 -22.47
CA GLU A 491 -48.99 -11.53 -23.85
C GLU A 491 -48.03 -10.75 -24.78
N ASN A 492 -47.97 -11.16 -26.05
CA ASN A 492 -47.28 -10.41 -27.09
C ASN A 492 -48.22 -9.34 -27.67
N CYS A 493 -47.75 -8.09 -27.83
CA CYS A 493 -48.55 -6.94 -28.22
C CYS A 493 -47.86 -6.08 -29.32
N PRO A 494 -48.10 -6.36 -30.61
CA PRO A 494 -47.56 -5.63 -31.75
C PRO A 494 -48.04 -4.17 -31.88
N ASP A 495 -49.24 -3.86 -31.38
CA ASP A 495 -49.87 -2.52 -31.50
C ASP A 495 -49.50 -1.55 -30.36
N CYS A 496 -48.65 -1.97 -29.42
CA CYS A 496 -48.28 -1.25 -28.19
C CYS A 496 -47.37 -0.01 -28.39
N ASN A 497 -47.28 0.56 -29.60
CA ASN A 497 -46.52 1.80 -29.84
C ASN A 497 -47.15 3.04 -29.16
N ASP A 498 -48.32 2.88 -28.53
CA ASP A 498 -48.98 3.89 -27.71
C ASP A 498 -49.47 3.22 -26.39
N PRO A 499 -48.85 3.52 -25.23
CA PRO A 499 -49.21 2.93 -23.94
C PRO A 499 -50.65 3.29 -23.52
N ASP A 500 -51.23 4.38 -24.03
CA ASP A 500 -52.62 4.74 -23.76
C ASP A 500 -53.63 3.87 -24.56
N TYR A 501 -53.19 3.23 -25.64
CA TYR A 501 -54.07 2.50 -26.57
C TYR A 501 -54.36 1.06 -26.14
N CYS A 502 -53.45 0.45 -25.37
CA CYS A 502 -53.56 -0.96 -24.93
C CYS A 502 -54.33 -1.14 -23.62
N LEU A 503 -54.46 -0.08 -22.81
CA LEU A 503 -55.23 -0.08 -21.56
C LEU A 503 -56.75 -0.33 -21.74
N TYR A 504 -57.26 -0.31 -22.98
CA TYR A 504 -58.70 -0.37 -23.25
C TYR A 504 -59.18 -1.56 -24.10
N GLN A 505 -58.31 -2.52 -24.47
CA GLN A 505 -58.72 -3.69 -25.25
C GLN A 505 -58.28 -5.00 -24.58
N THR A 506 -59.19 -5.62 -23.83
CA THR A 506 -58.99 -6.91 -23.13
C THR A 506 -59.10 -8.15 -24.04
N ASP A 507 -59.32 -8.01 -25.36
CA ASP A 507 -59.77 -9.11 -26.22
C ASP A 507 -58.91 -9.34 -27.50
N LYS A 508 -57.66 -8.85 -27.57
CA LYS A 508 -56.81 -9.05 -28.75
C LYS A 508 -55.47 -9.71 -28.42
N ILE A 509 -55.40 -11.01 -28.69
CA ILE A 509 -54.15 -11.75 -28.86
C ILE A 509 -53.53 -11.30 -30.18
N CYS A 510 -52.37 -10.67 -30.13
CA CYS A 510 -51.67 -10.20 -31.33
C CYS A 510 -50.30 -10.90 -31.44
N SER A 511 -50.07 -11.60 -32.55
CA SER A 511 -48.99 -12.59 -32.68
C SER A 511 -47.94 -12.25 -33.74
N GLU A 512 -47.66 -10.97 -34.00
CA GLU A 512 -46.76 -10.58 -35.09
C GLU A 512 -45.51 -9.83 -34.60
N VAL A 513 -44.34 -10.42 -34.86
CA VAL A 513 -43.03 -9.77 -34.76
C VAL A 513 -42.94 -8.71 -35.85
N THR A 514 -42.59 -7.48 -35.47
CA THR A 514 -42.40 -6.40 -36.44
C THR A 514 -40.92 -6.32 -36.84
N GLY A 515 -40.64 -6.41 -38.14
CA GLY A 515 -39.28 -6.20 -38.67
C GLY A 515 -38.97 -4.71 -38.72
N ILE A 516 -37.86 -4.29 -38.11
CA ILE A 516 -37.37 -2.90 -38.19
C ILE A 516 -36.57 -2.73 -39.49
N ASP A 517 -35.65 -3.67 -39.72
CA ASP A 517 -34.77 -3.75 -40.87
C ASP A 517 -34.39 -5.25 -41.12
N PRO A 518 -33.62 -5.58 -42.17
CA PRO A 518 -33.26 -6.98 -42.46
C PRO A 518 -32.42 -7.67 -41.38
N THR A 519 -31.84 -6.91 -40.45
CA THR A 519 -30.87 -7.33 -39.43
C THR A 519 -31.42 -7.24 -38.00
N HIS A 520 -32.57 -6.62 -37.77
CA HIS A 520 -33.20 -6.49 -36.45
C HIS A 520 -34.72 -6.64 -36.49
N SER A 521 -35.27 -7.36 -35.51
CA SER A 521 -36.70 -7.56 -35.27
C SER A 521 -37.07 -7.30 -33.81
N ARG A 522 -38.32 -6.90 -33.54
CA ARG A 522 -38.82 -6.57 -32.20
C ARG A 522 -39.90 -7.53 -31.69
N ILE A 523 -39.83 -7.83 -30.40
CA ILE A 523 -40.89 -8.47 -29.61
C ILE A 523 -41.38 -7.44 -28.60
N ASN A 524 -42.68 -7.21 -28.56
CA ASN A 524 -43.33 -6.35 -27.58
C ASN A 524 -44.12 -7.22 -26.62
N ILE A 525 -43.85 -7.11 -25.34
CA ILE A 525 -44.38 -7.97 -24.28
C ILE A 525 -45.15 -7.09 -23.32
N HIS A 526 -46.39 -7.47 -23.03
CA HIS A 526 -47.23 -6.83 -22.03
C HIS A 526 -47.56 -7.85 -20.96
N TYR A 527 -47.39 -7.49 -19.69
CA TYR A 527 -47.87 -8.30 -18.58
C TYR A 527 -48.77 -7.49 -17.65
N TYR A 528 -49.73 -8.18 -17.04
CA TYR A 528 -50.62 -7.63 -16.02
C TYR A 528 -51.09 -8.70 -15.02
N HIS A 529 -51.54 -8.26 -13.84
CA HIS A 529 -52.06 -9.14 -12.79
C HIS A 529 -53.61 -9.05 -12.71
N GLU A 530 -54.34 -10.17 -12.80
CA GLU A 530 -55.83 -10.18 -12.83
C GLU A 530 -56.51 -9.85 -11.48
N ALA A 531 -55.77 -9.75 -10.36
CA ALA A 531 -56.40 -9.58 -9.06
C ALA A 531 -56.97 -8.17 -8.86
N ILE A 532 -58.28 -8.04 -9.10
CA ILE A 532 -59.15 -6.86 -8.91
C ILE A 532 -59.25 -6.40 -7.43
N SER A 533 -58.40 -6.87 -6.52
CA SER A 533 -58.45 -6.54 -5.09
C SER A 533 -57.07 -6.35 -4.46
N HIS A 534 -56.43 -5.20 -4.70
CA HIS A 534 -55.39 -4.59 -3.84
C HIS A 534 -54.34 -5.53 -3.22
N GLY A 535 -54.01 -6.65 -3.88
CA GLY A 535 -53.04 -7.62 -3.40
C GLY A 535 -51.71 -7.30 -4.04
N MET A 536 -50.73 -6.93 -3.22
CA MET A 536 -49.37 -6.62 -3.68
C MET A 536 -48.77 -7.88 -4.33
N LEU A 537 -48.46 -7.81 -5.63
CA LEU A 537 -47.74 -8.88 -6.32
C LEU A 537 -46.25 -8.75 -5.95
N VAL A 538 -45.72 -9.80 -5.33
CA VAL A 538 -44.30 -9.91 -4.99
C VAL A 538 -43.75 -11.14 -5.69
N ILE A 539 -42.75 -10.96 -6.54
CA ILE A 539 -42.02 -12.07 -7.19
C ILE A 539 -40.63 -12.15 -6.52
N PRO A 540 -40.24 -13.32 -5.97
CA PRO A 540 -38.92 -13.47 -5.36
C PRO A 540 -37.77 -13.23 -6.35
N ASP A 541 -36.63 -12.76 -5.83
CA ASP A 541 -35.44 -12.51 -6.64
C ASP A 541 -34.94 -13.76 -7.37
N GLY A 542 -34.48 -13.58 -8.61
CA GLY A 542 -33.95 -14.63 -9.45
C GLY A 542 -35.01 -15.57 -10.04
N VAL A 543 -36.30 -15.26 -9.87
CA VAL A 543 -37.40 -16.02 -10.48
C VAL A 543 -37.63 -15.55 -11.92
N THR A 544 -37.92 -16.51 -12.81
CA THR A 544 -38.31 -16.24 -14.18
C THR A 544 -39.70 -15.60 -14.24
N LEU A 545 -39.78 -14.42 -14.85
CA LEU A 545 -41.03 -13.70 -15.09
C LEU A 545 -41.81 -14.31 -16.27
N PHE A 546 -41.12 -14.54 -17.39
CA PHE A 546 -41.63 -15.23 -18.59
C PHE A 546 -40.47 -15.83 -19.39
N GLU A 547 -40.78 -16.79 -20.28
CA GLU A 547 -39.79 -17.41 -21.17
C GLU A 547 -40.05 -17.04 -22.63
N LEU A 548 -38.98 -16.69 -23.34
CA LEU A 548 -39.00 -16.45 -24.79
C LEU A 548 -38.49 -17.68 -25.53
N THR A 549 -39.27 -18.18 -26.48
CA THR A 549 -38.89 -19.32 -27.32
C THR A 549 -38.42 -18.86 -28.70
N PHE A 550 -37.25 -19.31 -29.13
CA PHE A 550 -36.70 -19.05 -30.46
C PHE A 550 -36.25 -20.34 -31.15
N ASN A 551 -36.37 -20.40 -32.48
CA ASN A 551 -35.57 -21.32 -33.29
C ASN A 551 -34.24 -20.63 -33.59
N TYR A 552 -33.12 -21.28 -33.27
CA TYR A 552 -31.79 -20.71 -33.48
C TYR A 552 -31.15 -21.25 -34.76
N SER A 553 -30.80 -20.36 -35.69
CA SER A 553 -30.25 -20.69 -37.01
C SER A 553 -28.72 -20.76 -37.06
N GLY A 554 -28.04 -20.33 -35.98
CA GLY A 554 -26.58 -20.21 -35.92
C GLY A 554 -26.09 -18.76 -36.04
N GLY A 555 -24.95 -18.46 -35.41
CA GLY A 555 -24.39 -17.11 -35.33
C GLY A 555 -24.60 -16.45 -33.96
N TYR A 556 -24.38 -15.15 -33.85
CA TYR A 556 -24.55 -14.41 -32.60
C TYR A 556 -25.68 -13.39 -32.75
N SER A 557 -26.57 -13.32 -31.77
CA SER A 557 -27.68 -12.36 -31.71
C SER A 557 -27.75 -11.77 -30.31
N ALA A 558 -27.63 -10.45 -30.19
CA ALA A 558 -27.93 -9.77 -28.94
C ALA A 558 -29.45 -9.75 -28.71
N LEU A 559 -29.87 -9.83 -27.45
CA LEU A 559 -31.24 -9.64 -27.00
C LEU A 559 -31.29 -8.36 -26.17
N THR A 560 -31.79 -7.29 -26.79
CA THR A 560 -31.58 -5.93 -26.29
C THR A 560 -32.90 -5.31 -25.90
N PHE A 561 -33.06 -4.89 -24.64
CA PHE A 561 -34.17 -4.04 -24.24
C PHE A 561 -34.03 -2.66 -24.89
N THR A 562 -35.13 -2.07 -25.35
CA THR A 562 -35.14 -0.74 -25.98
C THR A 562 -35.86 0.33 -25.17
N ASP A 563 -35.54 1.59 -25.41
CA ASP A 563 -36.26 2.76 -24.87
C ASP A 563 -37.75 2.67 -25.20
N GLY A 564 -38.61 2.76 -24.16
CA GLY A 564 -40.06 2.54 -24.28
C GLY A 564 -40.63 1.45 -23.38
N ASN A 565 -39.82 0.88 -22.47
CA ASN A 565 -40.31 -0.02 -21.43
C ASN A 565 -40.97 0.78 -20.29
N TYR A 566 -42.19 0.41 -19.91
CA TYR A 566 -42.96 1.12 -18.88
C TYR A 566 -43.41 0.16 -17.79
N LEU A 567 -43.34 0.61 -16.54
CA LEU A 567 -43.83 -0.12 -15.37
C LEU A 567 -44.79 0.77 -14.59
N TYR A 568 -45.96 0.24 -14.26
CA TYR A 568 -46.99 0.92 -13.48
C TYR A 568 -47.31 0.09 -12.24
N CYS A 569 -47.50 0.76 -11.10
CA CYS A 569 -48.12 0.09 -9.96
C CYS A 569 -49.64 -0.03 -10.18
N GLY A 570 -50.29 -0.99 -9.51
CA GLY A 570 -51.74 -1.15 -9.61
C GLY A 570 -52.25 -1.63 -10.98
N ASN A 571 -53.35 -1.05 -11.46
CA ASN A 571 -54.08 -1.53 -12.64
C ASN A 571 -53.67 -0.82 -13.95
N GLY A 572 -52.58 -0.02 -13.93
CA GLY A 572 -52.10 0.71 -15.10
C GLY A 572 -53.00 1.88 -15.51
N ILE A 573 -53.82 2.41 -14.61
CA ILE A 573 -54.64 3.60 -14.92
C ILE A 573 -53.71 4.83 -14.86
N PRO A 574 -53.90 5.89 -15.69
CA PRO A 574 -53.04 7.07 -15.69
C PRO A 574 -52.89 7.82 -14.34
N THR A 575 -53.70 7.46 -13.34
CA THR A 575 -53.63 7.99 -11.97
C THR A 575 -52.76 7.17 -11.03
N ASP A 576 -52.37 5.96 -11.45
CA ASP A 576 -51.52 5.07 -10.66
C ASP A 576 -50.08 5.60 -10.66
N PRO A 577 -49.36 5.54 -9.52
CA PRO A 577 -47.97 5.96 -9.44
C PRO A 577 -47.10 5.27 -10.51
N VAL A 578 -46.29 6.08 -11.21
CA VAL A 578 -45.29 5.58 -12.16
C VAL A 578 -44.11 5.04 -11.38
N ILE A 579 -43.67 3.82 -11.72
CA ILE A 579 -42.48 3.20 -11.14
C ILE A 579 -41.23 3.84 -11.76
N ILE A 580 -40.24 4.20 -10.95
CA ILE A 580 -39.01 4.84 -11.44
C ILE A 580 -38.09 3.77 -12.07
N ASN A 581 -37.90 3.83 -13.38
CA ASN A 581 -37.04 2.93 -14.15
C ASN A 581 -35.90 3.65 -14.89
N GLU A 582 -35.49 4.83 -14.39
CA GLU A 582 -34.40 5.65 -14.94
C GLU A 582 -33.23 5.79 -13.95
N PRO A 583 -31.95 5.73 -14.40
CA PRO A 583 -31.55 5.49 -15.78
C PRO A 583 -31.82 4.03 -16.19
N PHE A 584 -32.31 3.84 -17.41
CA PHE A 584 -32.69 2.54 -17.98
C PHE A 584 -31.66 1.42 -17.76
N GLU A 585 -30.37 1.72 -17.91
CA GLU A 585 -29.25 0.77 -17.75
C GLU A 585 -29.14 0.13 -16.35
N ASN A 586 -29.76 0.72 -15.33
CA ASN A 586 -29.74 0.18 -13.97
C ASN A 586 -30.78 -0.92 -13.74
N TYR A 587 -31.79 -1.02 -14.61
CA TYR A 587 -32.95 -1.89 -14.38
C TYR A 587 -33.17 -2.90 -15.50
N TYR A 588 -32.57 -2.70 -16.68
CA TYR A 588 -32.73 -3.60 -17.83
C TYR A 588 -31.39 -4.13 -18.30
N PHE A 589 -31.11 -5.40 -18.00
CA PHE A 589 -29.88 -6.06 -18.38
C PHE A 589 -30.11 -6.93 -19.62
N ASN A 590 -29.47 -6.53 -20.72
CA ASN A 590 -29.48 -7.25 -21.99
C ASN A 590 -28.77 -8.60 -21.87
N GLY A 591 -29.14 -9.53 -22.76
CA GLY A 591 -28.49 -10.83 -22.91
C GLY A 591 -28.16 -11.10 -24.37
N SER A 592 -27.79 -12.33 -24.68
CA SER A 592 -27.46 -12.73 -26.05
C SER A 592 -27.60 -14.22 -26.28
N VAL A 593 -27.68 -14.61 -27.55
CA VAL A 593 -27.66 -16.01 -27.99
C VAL A 593 -26.54 -16.19 -28.99
N GLY A 594 -25.71 -17.20 -28.77
CA GLY A 594 -24.72 -17.60 -29.75
C GLY A 594 -23.87 -18.77 -29.29
N PRO A 595 -22.90 -19.19 -30.12
CA PRO A 595 -21.92 -20.16 -29.68
C PRO A 595 -20.86 -19.42 -28.86
N PHE A 596 -21.07 -19.32 -27.55
CA PHE A 596 -20.03 -18.85 -26.64
C PHE A 596 -18.90 -19.88 -26.50
N PRO A 597 -17.63 -19.46 -26.39
CA PRO A 597 -16.54 -20.38 -26.08
C PRO A 597 -16.84 -21.21 -24.85
N LYS A 598 -16.50 -22.51 -24.90
CA LYS A 598 -16.66 -23.44 -23.77
C LYS A 598 -15.33 -23.59 -23.07
N THR A 599 -15.33 -23.63 -21.74
CA THR A 599 -14.12 -23.85 -20.95
C THR A 599 -13.89 -25.34 -20.73
N VAL A 600 -12.69 -25.83 -21.04
CA VAL A 600 -12.27 -27.20 -20.79
C VAL A 600 -11.14 -27.20 -19.76
N SER A 601 -11.25 -28.04 -18.73
CA SER A 601 -10.22 -28.25 -17.73
C SER A 601 -9.80 -29.72 -17.70
N LEU A 602 -8.51 -29.98 -17.94
CA LEU A 602 -7.92 -31.32 -17.94
C LEU A 602 -6.93 -31.44 -16.78
N GLU A 603 -6.95 -32.58 -16.09
CA GLU A 603 -5.91 -32.98 -15.14
C GLU A 603 -5.15 -34.20 -15.68
N LEU A 604 -3.84 -34.05 -15.93
CA LEU A 604 -2.95 -35.13 -16.41
C LEU A 604 -1.51 -34.90 -15.94
N ASN A 605 -0.70 -35.95 -15.90
CA ASN A 605 0.73 -35.86 -15.58
C ASN A 605 1.57 -36.54 -16.67
N LEU A 606 2.77 -36.02 -16.91
CA LEU A 606 3.75 -36.61 -17.82
C LEU A 606 4.77 -37.43 -17.02
N GLU A 607 5.01 -38.68 -17.40
CA GLU A 607 5.88 -39.59 -16.63
C GLU A 607 7.28 -39.02 -16.40
N GLY A 608 7.88 -38.44 -17.44
CA GLY A 608 9.24 -37.92 -17.36
C GLY A 608 9.40 -36.73 -16.40
N LEU A 609 8.37 -35.89 -16.27
CA LEU A 609 8.42 -34.70 -15.41
C LEU A 609 7.84 -34.95 -14.00
N TYR A 610 7.02 -35.99 -13.82
CA TYR A 610 6.28 -36.20 -12.58
C TYR A 610 7.17 -36.68 -11.43
N ARG A 611 7.18 -35.92 -10.33
CA ARG A 611 7.93 -36.29 -9.13
C ARG A 611 7.00 -36.86 -8.05
N THR A 612 7.26 -38.11 -7.69
CA THR A 612 6.49 -38.82 -6.65
C THR A 612 6.69 -38.28 -5.23
N ALA A 613 7.79 -37.55 -4.98
CA ALA A 613 8.14 -37.04 -3.66
C ALA A 613 7.24 -35.88 -3.21
N ASP A 614 6.90 -34.99 -4.12
CA ASP A 614 6.10 -33.77 -3.93
C ASP A 614 4.75 -33.82 -4.67
N GLY A 615 4.55 -34.82 -5.53
CA GLY A 615 3.29 -35.06 -6.22
C GLY A 615 2.97 -34.03 -7.32
N ILE A 616 4.00 -33.35 -7.82
CA ILE A 616 3.92 -32.31 -8.86
C ILE A 616 4.97 -32.58 -9.94
N MET A 617 4.81 -32.01 -11.11
CA MET A 617 5.79 -32.07 -12.20
C MET A 617 6.93 -31.07 -11.99
N THR A 618 8.12 -31.42 -12.47
CA THR A 618 9.19 -30.47 -12.73
C THR A 618 8.80 -29.53 -13.87
N GLN A 619 9.37 -28.33 -13.84
CA GLN A 619 9.35 -27.44 -14.99
C GLN A 619 10.48 -27.86 -15.92
N ALA A 620 10.16 -28.14 -17.19
CA ALA A 620 11.14 -28.49 -18.20
C ALA A 620 12.16 -27.35 -18.38
N GLN A 621 13.44 -27.70 -18.39
CA GLN A 621 14.54 -26.75 -18.50
C GLN A 621 14.90 -26.43 -19.95
N GLY A 622 15.73 -25.40 -20.15
CA GLY A 622 16.22 -25.00 -21.47
C GLY A 622 15.30 -24.10 -22.30
N ARG A 623 14.10 -23.79 -21.79
CA ARG A 623 13.21 -22.71 -22.25
C ARG A 623 12.70 -21.94 -21.02
N ALA A 624 12.53 -20.63 -21.14
CA ALA A 624 11.92 -19.81 -20.10
C ALA A 624 10.38 -19.97 -20.12
N PHE A 625 9.87 -21.00 -19.46
CA PHE A 625 8.44 -21.07 -19.14
C PHE A 625 8.09 -20.12 -17.99
N PRO A 626 6.87 -19.54 -17.98
CA PRO A 626 6.37 -18.83 -16.81
C PRO A 626 6.39 -19.70 -15.56
N GLU A 627 6.53 -19.07 -14.38
CA GLU A 627 6.55 -19.79 -13.12
C GLU A 627 5.26 -20.62 -12.93
N GLY A 628 5.43 -21.90 -12.56
CA GLY A 628 4.31 -22.80 -12.31
C GLY A 628 3.86 -23.63 -13.52
N ILE A 629 4.43 -23.38 -14.70
CA ILE A 629 4.23 -24.21 -15.89
C ILE A 629 5.25 -25.35 -15.89
N GLY A 630 4.76 -26.58 -16.11
CA GLY A 630 5.59 -27.77 -16.25
C GLY A 630 6.16 -27.90 -17.66
N ASP A 631 5.27 -27.93 -18.65
CA ASP A 631 5.58 -28.07 -20.08
C ASP A 631 4.39 -27.58 -20.94
N GLU A 632 4.38 -27.86 -22.25
CA GLU A 632 3.28 -27.60 -23.19
C GLU A 632 2.71 -28.89 -23.78
N ILE A 633 1.38 -28.97 -23.91
CA ILE A 633 0.68 -30.10 -24.55
C ILE A 633 -0.24 -29.63 -25.66
N THR A 634 -0.51 -30.50 -26.63
CA THR A 634 -1.52 -30.26 -27.66
C THR A 634 -2.73 -31.14 -27.39
N ILE A 635 -3.92 -30.55 -27.45
CA ILE A 635 -5.19 -31.26 -27.25
C ILE A 635 -5.95 -31.32 -28.57
N GLY A 636 -6.37 -32.52 -28.95
CA GLY A 636 -7.28 -32.77 -30.06
C GLY A 636 -8.63 -33.28 -29.59
N LEU A 637 -9.68 -32.97 -30.34
CA LEU A 637 -11.01 -33.58 -30.19
C LEU A 637 -11.31 -34.40 -31.45
N ALA A 638 -11.52 -35.70 -31.27
CA ALA A 638 -11.83 -36.62 -32.36
C ALA A 638 -13.28 -37.09 -32.29
N HIS A 639 -13.89 -37.35 -33.46
CA HIS A 639 -15.26 -37.86 -33.53
C HIS A 639 -15.43 -39.15 -32.71
N SER A 640 -16.61 -39.36 -32.14
CA SER A 640 -16.95 -40.57 -31.34
C SER A 640 -17.20 -41.84 -32.17
N SER A 641 -17.24 -41.74 -33.49
CA SER A 641 -17.47 -42.87 -34.41
C SER A 641 -16.40 -42.98 -35.49
N PRO A 642 -16.12 -44.19 -36.02
CA PRO A 642 -15.19 -44.37 -37.12
C PRO A 642 -15.53 -43.45 -38.30
N PRO A 643 -14.54 -42.77 -38.93
CA PRO A 643 -13.11 -43.02 -38.85
C PRO A 643 -12.35 -42.25 -37.74
N TYR A 644 -13.04 -41.71 -36.73
CA TYR A 644 -12.44 -40.98 -35.60
C TYR A 644 -11.51 -39.82 -36.02
N ALA A 645 -11.89 -39.10 -37.08
CA ALA A 645 -11.10 -37.95 -37.54
C ALA A 645 -11.05 -36.85 -36.46
N LEU A 646 -9.93 -36.14 -36.40
CA LEU A 646 -9.77 -34.92 -35.59
C LEU A 646 -10.69 -33.83 -36.15
N GLU A 647 -11.59 -33.34 -35.32
CA GLU A 647 -12.51 -32.25 -35.61
C GLU A 647 -11.94 -30.90 -35.16
N PHE A 648 -11.16 -30.93 -34.08
CA PHE A 648 -10.50 -29.76 -33.51
C PHE A 648 -9.13 -30.15 -32.95
N GLU A 649 -8.18 -29.23 -33.01
CA GLU A 649 -6.86 -29.36 -32.40
C GLU A 649 -6.39 -27.98 -31.96
N THR A 650 -5.80 -27.91 -30.77
CA THR A 650 -5.30 -26.66 -30.20
C THR A 650 -3.87 -26.38 -30.69
N ASP A 651 -3.46 -25.12 -30.64
CA ASP A 651 -2.04 -24.80 -30.51
C ASP A 651 -1.49 -25.38 -29.18
N PRO A 652 -0.16 -25.50 -28.99
CA PRO A 652 0.41 -25.94 -27.72
C PRO A 652 -0.08 -25.09 -26.54
N LEU A 653 -0.62 -25.76 -25.53
CA LEU A 653 -1.19 -25.16 -24.33
C LEU A 653 -0.28 -25.38 -23.13
N PRO A 654 -0.15 -24.41 -22.22
CA PRO A 654 0.65 -24.57 -21.01
C PRO A 654 0.01 -25.59 -20.06
N LEU A 655 0.77 -26.60 -19.68
CA LEU A 655 0.42 -27.59 -18.67
C LEU A 655 1.07 -27.18 -17.34
N ASN A 656 0.25 -26.88 -16.33
CA ASN A 656 0.76 -26.49 -15.02
C ASN A 656 1.49 -27.64 -14.33
N ARG A 657 2.40 -27.32 -13.42
CA ARG A 657 3.14 -28.32 -12.62
C ARG A 657 2.25 -29.20 -11.75
N ASN A 658 1.03 -28.77 -11.43
CA ASN A 658 0.04 -29.58 -10.72
C ASN A 658 -0.78 -30.51 -11.64
N GLY A 659 -0.48 -30.53 -12.94
CA GLY A 659 -1.15 -31.36 -13.94
C GLY A 659 -2.39 -30.72 -14.54
N ILE A 660 -2.74 -29.48 -14.19
CA ILE A 660 -3.95 -28.82 -14.71
C ILE A 660 -3.62 -28.04 -15.98
N CYS A 661 -4.42 -28.25 -17.03
CA CYS A 661 -4.46 -27.44 -18.24
C CYS A 661 -5.90 -26.94 -18.44
N THR A 662 -6.09 -25.63 -18.60
CA THR A 662 -7.41 -25.02 -18.85
C THR A 662 -7.36 -24.17 -20.10
N PHE A 663 -8.34 -24.34 -20.98
CA PHE A 663 -8.39 -23.66 -22.29
C PHE A 663 -9.84 -23.53 -22.76
N GLU A 664 -10.03 -22.75 -23.83
CA GLU A 664 -11.34 -22.56 -24.46
C GLU A 664 -11.41 -23.29 -25.80
N ILE A 665 -12.60 -23.80 -26.10
CA ILE A 665 -12.94 -24.38 -27.40
C ILE A 665 -14.09 -23.60 -28.04
N PRO A 666 -14.21 -23.59 -29.38
CA PRO A 666 -15.39 -23.05 -30.06
C PRO A 666 -16.69 -23.61 -29.48
N GLY A 667 -17.65 -22.72 -29.18
CA GLY A 667 -18.96 -23.14 -28.66
C GLY A 667 -19.71 -24.10 -29.58
N THR A 668 -19.43 -24.05 -30.88
CA THR A 668 -20.04 -24.95 -31.87
C THR A 668 -19.61 -26.40 -31.74
N LEU A 669 -18.53 -26.71 -31.00
CA LEU A 669 -18.12 -28.08 -30.72
C LEU A 669 -19.01 -28.66 -29.64
N ASP A 670 -19.76 -29.69 -29.98
CA ASP A 670 -20.82 -30.25 -29.15
C ASP A 670 -20.96 -31.76 -29.34
N GLY A 671 -21.62 -32.41 -28.37
CA GLY A 671 -21.81 -33.85 -28.31
C GLY A 671 -20.56 -34.59 -27.86
N ASN A 672 -20.52 -35.88 -28.17
CA ASN A 672 -19.52 -36.80 -27.63
C ASN A 672 -18.26 -36.85 -28.50
N HIS A 673 -17.09 -36.52 -27.95
CA HIS A 673 -15.79 -36.54 -28.64
C HIS A 673 -14.72 -37.24 -27.81
N TYR A 674 -13.81 -37.98 -28.45
CA TYR A 674 -12.61 -38.45 -27.76
C TYR A 674 -11.64 -37.28 -27.54
N VAL A 675 -11.05 -37.22 -26.34
CA VAL A 675 -9.97 -36.29 -26.04
C VAL A 675 -8.65 -36.96 -26.40
N VAL A 676 -7.87 -36.32 -27.27
CA VAL A 676 -6.55 -36.77 -27.72
C VAL A 676 -5.50 -35.85 -27.11
N ILE A 677 -4.56 -36.42 -26.35
CA ILE A 677 -3.48 -35.69 -25.69
C ILE A 677 -2.18 -36.02 -26.40
N LYS A 678 -1.46 -35.00 -26.83
CA LYS A 678 -0.15 -35.09 -27.48
C LYS A 678 0.86 -34.25 -26.71
N HIS A 679 2.09 -34.76 -26.63
CA HIS A 679 3.22 -34.09 -26.01
C HIS A 679 4.49 -34.43 -26.80
N ARG A 680 5.47 -33.53 -26.79
CA ARG A 680 6.64 -33.55 -27.69
C ARG A 680 7.48 -34.84 -27.68
N ASN A 681 7.43 -35.62 -26.60
CA ASN A 681 8.25 -36.82 -26.39
C ASN A 681 7.48 -37.91 -25.62
N SER A 682 6.15 -37.90 -25.70
CA SER A 682 5.29 -38.85 -25.00
C SER A 682 4.29 -39.49 -25.94
N VAL A 683 3.80 -40.65 -25.54
CA VAL A 683 2.86 -41.46 -26.32
C VAL A 683 1.52 -40.72 -26.45
N GLU A 684 1.00 -40.64 -27.68
CA GLU A 684 -0.34 -40.11 -27.95
C GLU A 684 -1.38 -40.88 -27.13
N THR A 685 -2.17 -40.16 -26.35
CA THR A 685 -3.10 -40.75 -25.37
C THR A 685 -4.53 -40.33 -25.65
N TRP A 686 -5.45 -41.30 -25.72
CA TRP A 686 -6.86 -41.06 -26.00
C TRP A 686 -7.72 -41.32 -24.76
N SER A 687 -8.78 -40.54 -24.54
CA SER A 687 -9.77 -40.84 -23.51
C SER A 687 -10.38 -42.24 -23.70
N ALA A 688 -10.70 -42.93 -22.61
CA ALA A 688 -11.24 -44.29 -22.68
C ALA A 688 -12.59 -44.36 -23.40
N ASN A 689 -13.39 -43.33 -23.22
CA ASN A 689 -14.68 -43.13 -23.86
C ASN A 689 -14.77 -41.70 -24.41
N PRO A 690 -15.66 -41.43 -25.37
CA PRO A 690 -16.00 -40.07 -25.74
C PRO A 690 -16.52 -39.28 -24.53
N VAL A 691 -16.05 -38.05 -24.38
CA VAL A 691 -16.48 -37.07 -23.38
C VAL A 691 -17.59 -36.20 -23.97
N ASP A 692 -18.58 -35.85 -23.16
CA ASP A 692 -19.71 -34.99 -23.55
C ASP A 692 -19.31 -33.50 -23.47
N PHE A 693 -19.38 -32.82 -24.62
CA PHE A 693 -19.09 -31.39 -24.78
C PHE A 693 -20.35 -30.52 -24.84
N SER A 694 -21.51 -31.02 -24.40
CA SER A 694 -22.76 -30.24 -24.35
C SER A 694 -22.85 -29.20 -23.25
N GLY A 695 -22.02 -29.31 -22.22
CA GLY A 695 -21.90 -28.29 -21.18
C GLY A 695 -21.03 -27.09 -21.60
N ASN A 696 -21.17 -25.98 -20.86
CA ASN A 696 -20.31 -24.80 -21.02
C ASN A 696 -18.96 -24.96 -20.30
N THR A 697 -18.88 -25.89 -19.34
CA THR A 697 -17.66 -26.25 -18.62
C THR A 697 -17.49 -27.75 -18.64
N ILE A 698 -16.37 -28.21 -19.19
CA ILE A 698 -16.02 -29.62 -19.33
C ILE A 698 -14.82 -29.93 -18.46
N SER A 699 -14.87 -31.00 -17.67
CA SER A 699 -13.75 -31.43 -16.83
C SER A 699 -13.40 -32.89 -17.09
N CYS A 700 -12.11 -33.15 -17.33
CA CYS A 700 -11.57 -34.51 -17.49
C CYS A 700 -10.40 -34.73 -16.54
N ASN A 701 -10.37 -35.87 -15.86
CA ASN A 701 -9.27 -36.27 -14.98
C ASN A 701 -8.66 -37.59 -15.49
N PHE A 702 -7.38 -37.54 -15.84
CA PHE A 702 -6.60 -38.69 -16.31
C PHE A 702 -5.56 -39.18 -15.27
N THR A 703 -5.58 -38.64 -14.05
CA THR A 703 -4.56 -38.94 -13.03
C THR A 703 -5.03 -39.92 -11.96
N SER A 704 -6.34 -40.20 -11.91
CA SER A 704 -6.99 -40.97 -10.83
C SER A 704 -7.13 -42.47 -11.10
N SER A 705 -7.21 -42.89 -12.35
CA SER A 705 -7.34 -44.29 -12.76
C SER A 705 -6.68 -44.52 -14.12
N ALA A 706 -6.15 -45.72 -14.38
CA ALA A 706 -5.74 -46.09 -15.73
C ALA A 706 -6.94 -46.18 -16.69
N GLU A 707 -8.14 -46.49 -16.17
CA GLU A 707 -9.37 -46.64 -16.95
C GLU A 707 -9.90 -45.33 -17.55
N SER A 708 -9.27 -44.18 -17.25
CA SER A 708 -9.62 -42.90 -17.88
C SER A 708 -9.13 -42.79 -19.32
N VAL A 709 -8.19 -43.64 -19.74
CA VAL A 709 -7.65 -43.64 -21.11
C VAL A 709 -7.88 -44.97 -21.81
N PHE A 710 -7.87 -44.94 -23.13
CA PHE A 710 -8.10 -46.13 -23.93
C PHE A 710 -7.03 -47.20 -23.65
N GLY A 711 -7.47 -48.45 -23.48
CA GLY A 711 -6.58 -49.58 -23.20
C GLY A 711 -5.88 -49.58 -21.84
N ASN A 712 -6.28 -48.72 -20.89
CA ASN A 712 -5.62 -48.56 -19.59
C ASN A 712 -4.13 -48.17 -19.70
N ASN A 713 -3.79 -47.42 -20.76
CA ASN A 713 -2.42 -47.16 -21.19
C ASN A 713 -1.76 -45.98 -20.44
N LEU A 714 -1.68 -46.06 -19.10
CA LEU A 714 -0.97 -45.09 -18.26
C LEU A 714 0.00 -45.77 -17.30
N LYS A 715 1.06 -45.05 -16.92
CA LYS A 715 2.00 -45.45 -15.88
C LYS A 715 1.51 -45.02 -14.51
N LEU A 716 1.44 -45.94 -13.56
CA LEU A 716 1.23 -45.57 -12.14
C LEU A 716 2.57 -45.17 -11.50
N LEU A 717 2.69 -43.91 -11.08
CA LEU A 717 3.83 -43.39 -10.32
C LEU A 717 3.36 -42.88 -8.95
N GLY A 718 3.77 -43.57 -7.88
CA GLY A 718 3.24 -43.30 -6.55
C GLY A 718 1.73 -43.54 -6.49
N ASN A 719 0.96 -42.46 -6.34
CA ASN A 719 -0.52 -42.51 -6.26
C ASN A 719 -1.22 -41.83 -7.45
N LYS A 720 -0.48 -41.46 -8.51
CA LYS A 720 -1.04 -40.78 -9.68
C LYS A 720 -0.67 -41.53 -10.96
N TYR A 721 -1.61 -41.56 -11.90
CA TYR A 721 -1.37 -42.06 -13.25
C TYR A 721 -0.76 -40.95 -14.13
N CYS A 722 0.22 -41.34 -14.95
CA CYS A 722 1.00 -40.48 -15.81
C CYS A 722 1.04 -41.05 -17.24
N ILE A 723 1.11 -40.17 -18.23
CA ILE A 723 1.27 -40.53 -19.64
C ILE A 723 2.71 -41.02 -19.86
N TYR A 724 2.85 -42.15 -20.56
CA TYR A 724 4.16 -42.73 -20.88
C TYR A 724 5.00 -41.78 -21.72
N SER A 725 6.23 -41.54 -21.28
CA SER A 725 7.24 -40.79 -22.04
C SER A 725 8.12 -41.76 -22.87
N GLY A 726 8.82 -41.25 -23.88
CA GLY A 726 9.81 -42.01 -24.65
C GLY A 726 9.56 -42.13 -26.14
N ASP A 727 8.40 -41.72 -26.64
CA ASP A 727 8.09 -41.67 -28.08
C ASP A 727 8.62 -40.34 -28.64
N ILE A 728 9.93 -40.27 -28.88
CA ILE A 728 10.63 -39.06 -29.34
C ILE A 728 10.33 -38.81 -30.82
N ASN A 729 10.29 -39.88 -31.62
CA ASN A 729 10.09 -39.77 -33.06
C ASN A 729 8.61 -39.61 -33.46
N GLN A 730 7.69 -39.74 -32.49
CA GLN A 730 6.24 -39.61 -32.65
C GLN A 730 5.66 -40.64 -33.65
N ASP A 731 6.22 -41.85 -33.68
CA ASP A 731 5.72 -42.97 -34.49
C ASP A 731 4.66 -43.82 -33.78
N GLY A 732 4.41 -43.51 -32.50
CA GLY A 732 3.40 -44.14 -31.67
C GLY A 732 3.89 -45.36 -30.92
N ILE A 733 5.18 -45.71 -30.93
CA ILE A 733 5.74 -46.84 -30.18
C ILE A 733 7.04 -46.38 -29.52
N VAL A 734 7.24 -46.71 -28.24
CA VAL A 734 8.52 -46.46 -27.57
C VAL A 734 9.47 -47.62 -27.87
N ASP A 735 10.49 -47.41 -28.71
CA ASP A 735 11.43 -48.47 -29.09
C ASP A 735 12.87 -48.00 -29.39
N THR A 736 13.65 -48.88 -30.04
CA THR A 736 15.06 -48.59 -30.40
C THR A 736 15.25 -47.42 -31.36
N GLY A 737 14.21 -47.04 -32.11
CA GLY A 737 14.17 -45.86 -32.95
C GLY A 737 14.32 -44.58 -32.13
N ASP A 738 13.62 -44.49 -30.99
CA ASP A 738 13.72 -43.37 -30.04
C ASP A 738 15.07 -43.32 -29.35
N ILE A 739 15.57 -44.49 -28.91
CA ILE A 739 16.91 -44.64 -28.31
C ILE A 739 17.98 -44.08 -29.25
N THR A 740 17.87 -44.36 -30.56
CA THR A 740 18.86 -43.89 -31.54
C THR A 740 18.90 -42.37 -31.63
N LEU A 741 17.75 -41.69 -31.51
CA LEU A 741 17.70 -40.22 -31.49
C LEU A 741 18.34 -39.66 -30.23
N LEU A 742 17.98 -40.23 -29.08
CA LEU A 742 18.56 -39.85 -27.79
C LEU A 742 20.08 -40.07 -27.74
N ASP A 743 20.57 -41.24 -28.19
CA ASP A 743 22.01 -41.55 -28.21
C ASP A 743 22.81 -40.56 -29.06
N ASN A 744 22.27 -40.13 -30.20
CA ASN A 744 22.93 -39.15 -31.05
C ASN A 744 23.06 -37.78 -30.35
N ASP A 745 21.99 -37.34 -29.68
CA ASP A 745 21.99 -36.08 -28.93
C ASP A 745 22.86 -36.15 -27.67
N ALA A 746 22.80 -37.25 -26.93
CA ALA A 746 23.66 -37.48 -25.77
C ALA A 746 25.15 -37.55 -26.14
N SER A 747 25.49 -38.19 -27.27
CA SER A 747 26.87 -38.22 -27.78
C SER A 747 27.37 -36.84 -28.22
N SER A 748 26.45 -35.93 -28.54
CA SER A 748 26.72 -34.56 -28.94
C SER A 748 26.67 -33.58 -27.77
N PHE A 749 26.36 -34.06 -26.55
CA PHE A 749 26.10 -33.23 -25.37
C PHE A 749 25.04 -32.16 -25.67
N SER A 750 23.95 -32.56 -26.33
CA SER A 750 22.84 -31.66 -26.64
C SER A 750 22.14 -31.22 -25.34
N GLU A 751 21.96 -29.91 -25.18
CA GLU A 751 21.34 -29.28 -24.00
C GLU A 751 20.19 -28.35 -24.46
N GLY A 752 19.29 -28.04 -23.54
CA GLY A 752 18.19 -27.11 -23.72
C GLY A 752 16.82 -27.77 -23.77
N TYR A 753 15.81 -27.05 -24.25
CA TYR A 753 14.46 -27.55 -24.41
C TYR A 753 14.36 -28.33 -25.73
N ILE A 754 14.80 -29.58 -25.70
CA ILE A 754 14.88 -30.49 -26.86
C ILE A 754 13.98 -31.71 -26.66
N VAL A 755 13.59 -32.39 -27.73
CA VAL A 755 12.65 -33.54 -27.67
C VAL A 755 13.24 -34.76 -26.98
N THR A 756 14.57 -34.87 -26.95
CA THR A 756 15.34 -35.94 -26.32
C THR A 756 15.57 -35.75 -24.82
N ASP A 757 15.23 -34.58 -24.26
CA ASP A 757 15.18 -34.35 -22.80
C ASP A 757 13.80 -34.80 -22.28
N LEU A 758 13.73 -36.04 -21.79
CA LEU A 758 12.50 -36.69 -21.33
C LEU A 758 12.21 -36.35 -19.87
N ASN A 759 13.25 -36.21 -19.05
CA ASN A 759 13.11 -35.93 -17.63
C ASN A 759 12.97 -34.42 -17.30
N GLY A 760 13.19 -33.57 -18.30
CA GLY A 760 13.05 -32.12 -18.22
C GLY A 760 14.19 -31.41 -17.50
N ASP A 761 15.34 -32.06 -17.30
CA ASP A 761 16.50 -31.48 -16.62
C ASP A 761 17.37 -30.60 -17.53
N GLY A 762 17.06 -30.57 -18.83
CA GLY A 762 17.69 -29.73 -19.83
C GLY A 762 18.89 -30.37 -20.53
N ASN A 763 19.19 -31.65 -20.28
CA ASN A 763 20.28 -32.38 -20.94
C ASN A 763 19.74 -33.67 -21.55
N ALA A 764 20.16 -34.02 -22.76
CA ALA A 764 19.92 -35.35 -23.30
C ALA A 764 21.00 -36.30 -22.77
N ASP A 765 20.66 -37.19 -21.83
CA ASP A 765 21.65 -38.09 -21.22
C ASP A 765 21.12 -39.48 -20.79
N THR A 766 21.90 -40.18 -19.95
CA THR A 766 21.56 -41.52 -19.46
C THR A 766 20.33 -41.57 -18.55
N GLY A 767 19.95 -40.44 -17.95
CA GLY A 767 18.73 -40.27 -17.18
C GLY A 767 17.50 -40.44 -18.07
N ASP A 768 17.48 -39.82 -19.24
CA ASP A 768 16.41 -39.97 -20.23
C ASP A 768 16.36 -41.39 -20.80
N MET A 769 17.53 -42.00 -21.03
CA MET A 769 17.62 -43.35 -21.57
C MET A 769 16.92 -44.37 -20.68
N THR A 770 16.98 -44.16 -19.36
CA THR A 770 16.32 -45.03 -18.38
C THR A 770 14.79 -45.02 -18.56
N ILE A 771 14.21 -43.90 -19.00
CA ILE A 771 12.77 -43.80 -19.27
C ILE A 771 12.41 -44.64 -20.50
N ILE A 772 13.14 -44.44 -21.60
CA ILE A 772 12.90 -45.18 -22.86
C ILE A 772 13.08 -46.68 -22.65
N ASP A 773 14.19 -47.13 -22.04
CA ASP A 773 14.48 -48.55 -21.83
C ASP A 773 13.37 -49.24 -21.01
N ASN A 774 12.88 -48.60 -19.95
CA ASN A 774 11.82 -49.15 -19.11
C ASN A 774 10.49 -49.26 -19.87
N ASN A 775 10.16 -48.26 -20.68
CA ASN A 775 8.90 -48.21 -21.41
C ASN A 775 8.92 -49.07 -22.68
N ALA A 776 10.04 -49.12 -23.40
CA ALA A 776 10.28 -50.03 -24.51
C ALA A 776 10.23 -51.50 -24.04
N SER A 777 10.83 -51.83 -22.89
CA SER A 777 10.71 -53.16 -22.30
C SER A 777 9.26 -53.51 -21.90
N GLY A 778 8.42 -52.51 -21.66
CA GLY A 778 7.00 -52.62 -21.38
C GLY A 778 6.11 -52.63 -22.63
N PHE A 779 6.69 -52.47 -23.82
CA PHE A 779 5.98 -52.27 -25.09
C PHE A 779 4.99 -51.09 -25.03
N ALA A 780 5.36 -50.01 -24.34
CA ALA A 780 4.55 -48.79 -24.30
C ALA A 780 4.40 -48.20 -25.71
N GLY A 781 3.18 -47.82 -26.07
CA GLY A 781 2.85 -47.26 -27.36
C GLY A 781 1.40 -46.81 -27.42
N THR A 782 1.02 -46.12 -28.49
CA THR A 782 -0.30 -45.52 -28.66
C THR A 782 -1.38 -46.60 -28.72
N VAL A 783 -2.42 -46.44 -27.91
CA VAL A 783 -3.64 -47.26 -27.97
C VAL A 783 -4.84 -46.34 -28.18
N LYS A 784 -5.61 -46.57 -29.24
CA LYS A 784 -6.74 -45.73 -29.65
C LYS A 784 -7.91 -46.55 -30.24
N PRO A 785 -9.13 -45.97 -30.34
CA PRO A 785 -10.38 -46.65 -30.72
C PRO A 785 -10.43 -47.32 -32.10
#